data_AF-A0A179FCL7-F1
#
_entry.id   AF-A0A179FCL7-F1
#
_cell.length_a   1.000
_cell.length_b   1.000
_cell.length_c   1.000
_cell.angle_alpha   90.00
_cell.angle_beta   90.00
_cell.angle_gamma   90.00
#
_symmetry.space_group_name_H-M   'P 1'
#
loop_
_entity.id
_entity.type
_entity.pdbx_description
1 polymer ?
#
loop_
_entity_poly.entity_id
_entity_poly.type
_entity_poly.pdbx_seq_one_letter_code
_entity_poly.pdbx_strand_id
1 'polypeptide(L)'
;MWTNRSSTGQSNKPCPCCYDLDAIAAADGIDARNVRGTLDQTQMVIRLLRSLQTIENAATSGCKVCKLLVNILLHFDPNSRSTTTQIVLQLPIGHGNLQILFPLDGPQNVVQVYTSPANAKLWHHISPLPEICTDRLSKESLSFIRSCLKSCLENHPLCQQRQSNSSKGPARLIYVGDSSQTTLRLVETNQLAGDPAYNALSYCWGDDISIKTTVSNMHTLTSGIALGSLPQTLVDAVLLTQELGIKFLWIDALCIIQDSHEDWEKESANMASIYANAHLTIAAASAASATQGFLQHSATTGNHQEQKDFSEIIHDDDGTQILLKARLIPQYGIHWKWTDNFEDRFPKEPWSRRGWTLQEQLLSTRLLCISSTEMQWTCWEAEVCECNSKQNKRRQFGGTPIALIDDASVIFRLWKKIVEIYSVRSLTYSSDKLPAVSGIAEVVQQKTGSRYIAGLWADNIDLDLLWRRTGPSDDRDNENNRAASFSWASIDGEIDYYCFRNGKQAYRSSTVLTLDAVPTTEQAPLGSVIDGTLSIRGPLVSATIEQISPNCWMQVKIDDTLLVLATDTVVQGLVFPRPDGELQTTACRWPRHNGSLSSRRSGRQAGPSELRDSISYEPNGRLTGTLPARGTQCWVLQLGAFAQESHQSIVWDHELLILGRSSRSPKYYERLGLTSFRGNRLDKTFGDENVHTITLV
;
A
#
# COMPACT_ATOMS: atom_id res chain seq x y z
N MET A 1 -3.80 -30.60 30.83
CA MET A 1 -4.75 -31.72 30.91
C MET A 1 -4.71 -32.48 29.60
N TRP A 2 -3.80 -33.45 29.46
CA TRP A 2 -3.74 -34.33 28.28
C TRP A 2 -3.36 -35.73 28.78
N THR A 3 -4.36 -36.53 29.14
CA THR A 3 -4.19 -37.95 29.47
C THR A 3 -5.41 -38.72 28.95
N ASN A 4 -5.20 -39.53 27.91
CA ASN A 4 -5.47 -40.98 27.89
C ASN A 4 -5.55 -41.46 26.43
N ARG A 5 -4.47 -42.08 25.93
CA ARG A 5 -4.60 -43.08 24.87
C ARG A 5 -4.84 -44.42 25.56
N SER A 6 -6.04 -44.96 25.38
CA SER A 6 -6.37 -46.33 25.74
C SER A 6 -5.59 -47.31 24.86
N SER A 7 -4.96 -48.27 25.51
CA SER A 7 -4.20 -49.37 24.94
C SER A 7 -5.08 -50.40 24.25
N THR A 8 -4.94 -50.57 22.94
CA THR A 8 -5.19 -51.84 22.25
C THR A 8 -4.08 -52.09 21.24
N GLY A 9 -3.48 -53.28 21.34
CA GLY A 9 -2.19 -53.62 20.73
C GLY A 9 -2.24 -53.84 19.22
N GLN A 10 -1.46 -53.04 18.52
CA GLN A 10 -0.62 -53.35 17.37
C GLN A 10 0.50 -52.30 17.42
N SER A 11 1.69 -52.58 16.88
CA SER A 11 2.83 -51.65 16.92
C SER A 11 2.48 -50.34 16.19
N ASN A 12 1.89 -49.37 16.89
CA ASN A 12 1.43 -48.09 16.36
C ASN A 12 2.62 -47.16 16.11
N LYS A 13 3.49 -47.54 15.17
CA LYS A 13 4.39 -46.57 14.57
C LYS A 13 3.53 -45.66 13.69
N PRO A 14 3.65 -44.33 13.85
CA PRO A 14 2.88 -43.40 13.05
C PRO A 14 3.22 -43.57 11.57
N CYS A 15 2.28 -43.20 10.68
CA CYS A 15 2.51 -43.32 9.24
C CYS A 15 3.83 -42.60 8.85
N PRO A 16 4.79 -43.25 8.16
CA PRO A 16 6.07 -42.61 7.81
C PRO A 16 5.92 -41.47 6.80
N CYS A 17 4.76 -41.37 6.13
CA CYS A 17 4.47 -40.30 5.19
C CYS A 17 4.02 -39.02 5.92
N CYS A 18 2.94 -39.07 6.69
CA CYS A 18 2.30 -37.90 7.31
C CYS A 18 2.51 -37.78 8.83
N TYR A 19 3.12 -38.79 9.46
CA TYR A 19 3.29 -38.90 10.92
C TYR A 19 1.99 -38.73 11.70
N ASP A 20 0.86 -39.12 11.10
CA ASP A 20 -0.50 -38.93 11.64
C ASP A 20 -0.78 -37.47 12.08
N LEU A 21 -0.13 -36.52 11.41
CA LEU A 21 -0.16 -35.08 11.67
C LEU A 21 0.41 -34.66 13.03
N ASP A 22 1.14 -35.54 13.71
CA ASP A 22 1.82 -35.26 14.97
C ASP A 22 3.18 -34.63 14.70
N ALA A 23 3.31 -33.34 15.07
CA ALA A 23 4.55 -32.60 14.93
C ALA A 23 5.69 -33.21 15.76
N ILE A 24 5.44 -33.69 16.97
CA ILE A 24 6.50 -34.26 17.83
C ILE A 24 7.00 -35.56 17.20
N ALA A 25 6.09 -36.43 16.76
CA ALA A 25 6.46 -37.66 16.08
C ALA A 25 7.21 -37.40 14.75
N ALA A 26 6.83 -36.33 14.04
CA ALA A 26 7.54 -35.90 12.84
C ALA A 26 8.96 -35.42 13.15
N ALA A 27 9.17 -34.64 14.23
CA ALA A 27 10.49 -34.18 14.66
C ALA A 27 11.42 -35.35 14.97
N ASP A 28 10.97 -36.30 15.79
CA ASP A 28 11.75 -37.49 16.17
C ASP A 28 12.11 -38.36 14.95
N GLY A 29 11.26 -38.34 13.92
CA GLY A 29 11.46 -39.09 12.68
C GLY A 29 12.43 -38.46 11.68
N ILE A 30 12.68 -37.15 11.76
CA ILE A 30 13.55 -36.42 10.81
C ILE A 30 15.01 -36.86 10.95
N ASP A 31 15.47 -37.11 12.18
CA ASP A 31 16.86 -37.50 12.46
C ASP A 31 17.18 -38.96 12.09
N ALA A 32 16.17 -39.82 11.93
CA ALA A 32 16.40 -41.25 11.86
C ALA A 32 16.72 -41.78 10.44
N ARG A 33 16.08 -41.28 9.36
CA ARG A 33 16.21 -41.86 8.01
C ARG A 33 15.78 -40.91 6.88
N ASN A 34 16.67 -40.09 6.32
CA ASN A 34 16.57 -39.56 4.95
C ASN A 34 15.23 -38.92 4.50
N VAL A 35 14.44 -38.34 5.41
CA VAL A 35 13.18 -37.66 5.07
C VAL A 35 13.44 -36.16 5.01
N ARG A 36 13.10 -35.52 3.88
CA ARG A 36 13.17 -34.06 3.65
C ARG A 36 12.21 -33.28 4.57
N GLY A 37 12.47 -33.28 5.87
CA GLY A 37 11.76 -32.51 6.88
C GLY A 37 12.65 -31.41 7.45
N THR A 38 12.09 -30.25 7.74
CA THR A 38 12.83 -29.13 8.37
C THR A 38 12.02 -28.52 9.52
N LEU A 39 12.70 -28.21 10.61
CA LEU A 39 12.15 -27.44 11.72
C LEU A 39 12.29 -25.94 11.41
N ASP A 40 11.17 -25.23 11.34
CA ASP A 40 11.15 -23.77 11.26
C ASP A 40 10.84 -23.21 12.66
N GLN A 41 11.89 -22.91 13.40
CA GLN A 41 11.80 -22.37 14.76
C GLN A 41 11.15 -20.99 14.80
N THR A 42 11.19 -20.22 13.70
CA THR A 42 10.61 -18.87 13.67
C THR A 42 9.09 -18.91 13.62
N GLN A 43 8.54 -19.92 12.92
CA GLN A 43 7.10 -20.13 12.82
C GLN A 43 6.58 -21.19 13.80
N MET A 44 7.48 -21.88 14.52
CA MET A 44 7.17 -23.03 15.37
C MET A 44 6.39 -24.11 14.60
N VAL A 45 6.91 -24.48 13.43
CA VAL A 45 6.29 -25.51 12.56
C VAL A 45 7.33 -26.51 12.06
N ILE A 46 6.88 -27.74 11.78
CA ILE A 46 7.64 -28.76 11.07
C ILE A 46 7.13 -28.84 9.64
N ARG A 47 8.05 -28.70 8.69
CA ARG A 47 7.77 -28.76 7.26
C ARG A 47 8.16 -30.13 6.74
N LEU A 48 7.22 -30.90 6.22
CA LEU A 48 7.46 -32.18 5.57
C LEU A 48 7.29 -32.04 4.05
N LEU A 49 8.36 -32.24 3.29
CA LEU A 49 8.31 -32.24 1.83
C LEU A 49 7.92 -33.62 1.30
N ARG A 50 6.86 -33.69 0.50
CA ARG A 50 6.34 -34.94 -0.09
C ARG A 50 5.99 -34.73 -1.55
N SER A 51 6.11 -35.78 -2.37
CA SER A 51 5.44 -35.82 -3.67
C SER A 51 4.03 -36.36 -3.49
N LEU A 52 3.12 -35.98 -4.39
CA LEU A 52 1.75 -36.53 -4.41
C LEU A 52 1.76 -38.06 -4.44
N GLN A 53 2.63 -38.65 -5.28
CA GLN A 53 2.79 -40.10 -5.39
C GLN A 53 3.10 -40.77 -4.04
N THR A 54 3.96 -40.17 -3.21
CA THR A 54 4.28 -40.74 -1.89
C THR A 54 3.06 -40.76 -0.98
N ILE A 55 2.23 -39.70 -1.02
CA ILE A 55 1.00 -39.61 -0.24
C ILE A 55 -0.04 -40.62 -0.77
N GLU A 56 -0.21 -40.75 -2.08
CA GLU A 56 -1.12 -41.72 -2.71
C GLU A 56 -0.74 -43.18 -2.40
N ASN A 57 0.56 -43.51 -2.39
CA ASN A 57 1.04 -44.84 -2.02
C ASN A 57 0.70 -45.17 -0.56
N ALA A 58 0.89 -44.22 0.36
CA ALA A 58 0.54 -44.39 1.77
C ALA A 58 -0.97 -44.48 1.99
N ALA A 59 -1.77 -43.73 1.22
CA ALA A 59 -3.23 -43.82 1.22
C ALA A 59 -3.72 -45.21 0.77
N THR A 60 -3.14 -45.73 -0.32
CA THR A 60 -3.46 -47.07 -0.86
C THR A 60 -3.04 -48.19 0.10
N SER A 61 -1.99 -47.95 0.88
CA SER A 61 -1.52 -48.85 1.94
C SER A 61 -2.36 -48.79 3.23
N GLY A 62 -3.44 -47.99 3.26
CA GLY A 62 -4.44 -47.97 4.34
C GLY A 62 -4.36 -46.78 5.30
N CYS A 63 -3.48 -45.80 5.09
CA CYS A 63 -3.43 -44.61 5.95
C CYS A 63 -4.61 -43.65 5.69
N LYS A 64 -5.52 -43.54 6.67
CA LYS A 64 -6.69 -42.63 6.61
C LYS A 64 -6.31 -41.16 6.41
N VAL A 65 -5.26 -40.69 7.09
CA VAL A 65 -4.76 -39.31 6.97
C VAL A 65 -4.24 -39.04 5.56
N CYS A 66 -3.41 -39.92 5.00
CA CYS A 66 -2.90 -39.73 3.64
C CYS A 66 -4.03 -39.76 2.59
N LYS A 67 -5.07 -40.59 2.78
CA LYS A 67 -6.26 -40.59 1.92
C LYS A 67 -6.95 -39.23 1.91
N LEU A 68 -7.17 -38.64 3.10
CA LEU A 68 -7.73 -37.30 3.23
C LEU A 68 -6.85 -36.24 2.52
N LEU A 69 -5.53 -36.29 2.71
CA LEU A 69 -4.61 -35.35 2.07
C LEU A 69 -4.72 -35.41 0.54
N VAL A 70 -4.81 -36.61 -0.04
CA VAL A 70 -5.02 -36.79 -1.49
C VAL A 70 -6.33 -36.16 -1.94
N ASN A 71 -7.44 -36.42 -1.23
CA ASN A 71 -8.74 -35.84 -1.57
C ASN A 71 -8.73 -34.31 -1.57
N ILE A 72 -8.11 -33.70 -0.54
CA ILE A 72 -7.97 -32.24 -0.44
C ILE A 72 -7.10 -31.71 -1.59
N LEU A 73 -5.94 -32.32 -1.84
CA LEU A 73 -5.02 -31.88 -2.88
C LEU A 73 -5.66 -31.91 -4.27
N LEU A 74 -6.34 -33.01 -4.62
CA LEU A 74 -7.01 -33.15 -5.91
C LEU A 74 -8.20 -32.20 -6.07
N HIS A 75 -8.84 -31.79 -4.96
CA HIS A 75 -9.90 -30.79 -5.00
C HIS A 75 -9.37 -29.40 -5.38
N PHE A 76 -8.25 -28.98 -4.79
CA PHE A 76 -7.68 -27.64 -5.00
C PHE A 76 -6.75 -27.55 -6.21
N ASP A 77 -6.06 -28.63 -6.56
CA ASP A 77 -5.20 -28.75 -7.74
C ASP A 77 -5.49 -30.07 -8.49
N PRO A 78 -6.56 -30.14 -9.30
CA PRO A 78 -6.90 -31.35 -10.05
C PRO A 78 -5.81 -31.83 -11.01
N ASN A 79 -4.93 -30.91 -11.45
CA ASN A 79 -3.85 -31.20 -12.39
C ASN A 79 -2.60 -31.77 -11.71
N SER A 80 -2.55 -31.82 -10.37
CA SER A 80 -1.40 -32.24 -9.58
C SER A 80 -0.91 -33.66 -9.91
N ARG A 81 -1.75 -34.52 -10.51
CA ARG A 81 -1.38 -35.87 -10.96
C ARG A 81 -0.51 -35.88 -12.22
N SER A 82 -0.59 -34.84 -13.02
CA SER A 82 0.15 -34.71 -14.29
C SER A 82 1.54 -34.10 -14.11
N THR A 83 1.82 -33.54 -12.94
CA THR A 83 3.04 -32.80 -12.62
C THR A 83 3.80 -33.47 -11.47
N THR A 84 5.13 -33.35 -11.45
CA THR A 84 5.95 -33.75 -10.28
C THR A 84 5.82 -32.71 -9.15
N THR A 85 4.60 -32.36 -8.76
CA THR A 85 4.34 -31.32 -7.76
C THR A 85 4.88 -31.78 -6.41
N GLN A 86 5.83 -31.02 -5.87
CA GLN A 86 6.24 -31.15 -4.49
C GLN A 86 5.28 -30.36 -3.59
N ILE A 87 4.87 -30.99 -2.50
CA ILE A 87 3.91 -30.48 -1.52
C ILE A 87 4.64 -30.35 -0.19
N VAL A 88 4.37 -29.27 0.53
CA VAL A 88 4.85 -29.08 1.90
C VAL A 88 3.67 -29.21 2.86
N LEU A 89 3.78 -30.17 3.79
CA LEU A 89 2.89 -30.25 4.94
C LEU A 89 3.52 -29.43 6.08
N GLN A 90 2.88 -28.34 6.47
CA GLN A 90 3.24 -27.52 7.63
C GLN A 90 2.46 -28.00 8.86
N LEU A 91 3.16 -28.67 9.77
CA LEU A 91 2.64 -29.16 11.03
C LEU A 91 2.99 -28.18 12.16
N PRO A 92 2.01 -27.53 12.81
CA PRO A 92 2.30 -26.60 13.89
C PRO A 92 2.74 -27.32 15.17
N ILE A 93 3.73 -26.74 15.85
CA ILE A 93 4.18 -27.17 17.18
C ILE A 93 3.34 -26.40 18.21
N GLY A 94 2.44 -27.11 18.90
CA GLY A 94 1.52 -26.51 19.87
C GLY A 94 0.18 -26.11 19.24
N HIS A 95 -0.20 -24.84 19.35
CA HIS A 95 -1.51 -24.35 18.89
C HIS A 95 -1.49 -23.95 17.40
N GLY A 96 -2.18 -24.73 16.56
CA GLY A 96 -2.42 -24.42 15.16
C GLY A 96 -3.09 -25.57 14.43
N ASN A 97 -3.35 -25.37 13.13
CA ASN A 97 -3.86 -26.41 12.24
C ASN A 97 -2.87 -26.73 11.12
N LEU A 98 -2.99 -27.94 10.57
CA LEU A 98 -2.25 -28.36 9.38
C LEU A 98 -2.47 -27.36 8.23
N GLN A 99 -1.38 -26.99 7.58
CA GLN A 99 -1.39 -26.23 6.33
C GLN A 99 -0.69 -27.02 5.23
N ILE A 100 -1.27 -27.03 4.04
CA ILE A 100 -0.75 -27.73 2.86
C ILE A 100 -0.34 -26.68 1.84
N LEU A 101 0.92 -26.67 1.43
CA LEU A 101 1.48 -25.66 0.53
C LEU A 101 1.88 -26.28 -0.81
N PHE A 102 1.47 -25.67 -1.92
CA PHE A 102 1.75 -26.12 -3.28
C PHE A 102 1.52 -25.00 -4.33
N PRO A 103 2.17 -25.06 -5.52
CA PRO A 103 3.37 -25.85 -5.81
C PRO A 103 4.58 -25.30 -5.02
N LEU A 104 5.63 -26.10 -4.84
CA LEU A 104 6.85 -25.63 -4.15
C LEU A 104 7.53 -24.47 -4.90
N ASP A 105 7.55 -24.56 -6.23
CA ASP A 105 8.18 -23.60 -7.13
C ASP A 105 7.13 -22.58 -7.62
N GLY A 106 7.26 -21.31 -7.22
CA GLY A 106 6.35 -20.22 -7.62
C GLY A 106 5.43 -19.71 -6.49
N PRO A 107 4.36 -18.97 -6.82
CA PRO A 107 3.42 -18.44 -5.83
C PRO A 107 2.66 -19.58 -5.12
N GLN A 108 2.97 -19.79 -3.85
CA GLN A 108 2.46 -20.92 -3.06
C GLN A 108 1.00 -20.71 -2.64
N ASN A 109 0.11 -21.59 -3.10
CA ASN A 109 -1.19 -21.78 -2.48
C ASN A 109 -1.03 -22.38 -1.10
N VAL A 110 -1.84 -21.92 -0.15
CA VAL A 110 -1.88 -22.46 1.21
C VAL A 110 -3.29 -22.92 1.50
N VAL A 111 -3.47 -24.22 1.70
CA VAL A 111 -4.75 -24.81 2.11
C VAL A 111 -4.72 -25.05 3.61
N GLN A 112 -5.73 -24.54 4.31
CA GLN A 112 -5.92 -24.73 5.74
C GLN A 112 -6.97 -25.82 5.98
N VAL A 113 -6.62 -26.80 6.81
CA VAL A 113 -7.51 -27.92 7.14
C VAL A 113 -8.02 -27.77 8.57
N TYR A 114 -9.32 -27.95 8.81
CA TYR A 114 -9.96 -27.68 10.09
C TYR A 114 -11.21 -28.53 10.31
N THR A 115 -11.66 -28.64 11.56
CA THR A 115 -12.99 -29.21 11.87
C THR A 115 -14.02 -28.10 12.01
N SER A 116 -15.30 -28.42 11.80
CA SER A 116 -16.35 -27.41 12.00
C SER A 116 -16.52 -27.05 13.48
N PRO A 117 -16.75 -25.77 13.84
CA PRO A 117 -17.08 -25.37 15.21
C PRO A 117 -18.31 -26.11 15.76
N ALA A 118 -19.27 -26.46 14.90
CA ALA A 118 -20.44 -27.24 15.27
C ALA A 118 -20.07 -28.62 15.85
N ASN A 119 -18.94 -29.18 15.41
CA ASN A 119 -18.47 -30.47 15.87
C ASN A 119 -17.50 -30.39 17.04
N ALA A 120 -16.94 -29.20 17.38
CA ALA A 120 -16.06 -28.83 18.50
C ALA A 120 -14.99 -29.85 18.98
N LYS A 121 -14.84 -30.97 18.29
CA LYS A 121 -13.99 -32.11 18.60
C LYS A 121 -12.73 -32.01 17.75
N LEU A 122 -11.63 -32.38 18.38
CA LEU A 122 -10.33 -32.54 17.73
C LEU A 122 -10.33 -33.84 16.93
N TRP A 123 -9.72 -33.83 15.74
CA TRP A 123 -9.37 -35.06 15.03
C TRP A 123 -7.86 -35.10 14.81
N HIS A 124 -7.18 -36.05 15.46
CA HIS A 124 -5.72 -36.06 15.63
C HIS A 124 -5.20 -34.73 16.22
N HIS A 125 -4.72 -33.82 15.37
CA HIS A 125 -4.23 -32.48 15.73
C HIS A 125 -5.00 -31.36 15.03
N ILE A 126 -6.05 -31.70 14.27
CA ILE A 126 -6.89 -30.75 13.55
C ILE A 126 -7.97 -30.24 14.51
N SER A 127 -7.92 -28.94 14.77
CA SER A 127 -8.78 -28.16 15.66
C SER A 127 -9.89 -27.43 14.90
N PRO A 128 -11.01 -27.10 15.58
CA PRO A 128 -12.05 -26.28 14.97
C PRO A 128 -11.55 -24.89 14.59
N LEU A 129 -12.02 -24.36 13.45
CA LEU A 129 -11.81 -22.96 13.04
C LEU A 129 -13.11 -22.28 12.65
N PRO A 130 -13.17 -20.93 12.73
CA PRO A 130 -14.35 -20.19 12.30
C PRO A 130 -14.71 -20.47 10.84
N GLU A 131 -16.02 -20.56 10.59
CA GLU A 131 -16.58 -20.53 9.24
C GLU A 131 -16.48 -19.11 8.69
N ILE A 132 -16.25 -18.97 7.38
CA ILE A 132 -16.26 -17.68 6.69
C ILE A 132 -17.66 -17.48 6.11
N CYS A 133 -18.39 -16.51 6.62
CA CYS A 133 -19.75 -16.24 6.19
C CYS A 133 -19.78 -15.20 5.07
N THR A 134 -20.59 -15.46 4.05
CA THR A 134 -20.88 -14.49 2.97
C THR A 134 -21.70 -13.30 3.46
N ASP A 135 -22.54 -13.52 4.47
CA ASP A 135 -23.23 -12.48 5.24
C ASP A 135 -22.32 -11.96 6.36
N ARG A 136 -21.89 -10.70 6.23
CA ARG A 136 -20.99 -10.06 7.21
C ARG A 136 -21.72 -9.54 8.44
N LEU A 137 -23.05 -9.63 8.49
CA LEU A 137 -23.86 -9.42 9.70
C LEU A 137 -24.30 -10.74 10.36
N SER A 138 -23.80 -11.89 9.89
CA SER A 138 -24.07 -13.16 10.55
C SER A 138 -23.59 -13.15 12.01
N LYS A 139 -24.12 -14.09 12.82
CA LYS A 139 -23.72 -14.22 14.23
C LYS A 139 -22.23 -14.50 14.37
N GLU A 140 -21.68 -15.31 13.45
CA GLU A 140 -20.27 -15.67 13.39
C GLU A 140 -19.40 -14.46 13.04
N SER A 141 -19.79 -13.70 12.01
CA SER A 141 -19.11 -12.47 11.58
C SER A 141 -19.11 -11.40 12.67
N LEU A 142 -20.26 -11.14 13.29
CA LEU A 142 -20.37 -10.19 14.39
C LEU A 142 -19.60 -10.66 15.63
N SER A 143 -19.57 -11.96 15.91
CA SER A 143 -18.77 -12.54 17.00
C SER A 143 -17.28 -12.29 16.79
N PHE A 144 -16.77 -12.45 15.57
CA PHE A 144 -15.40 -12.11 15.22
C PHE A 144 -15.11 -10.63 15.49
N ILE A 145 -15.91 -9.72 14.94
CA ILE A 145 -15.71 -8.26 15.09
C ILE A 145 -15.73 -7.86 16.57
N ARG A 146 -16.75 -8.31 17.32
CA ARG A 146 -16.90 -8.02 18.76
C ARG A 146 -15.74 -8.59 19.58
N SER A 147 -15.24 -9.78 19.23
CA SER A 147 -14.10 -10.40 19.93
C SER A 147 -12.81 -9.61 19.72
N CYS A 148 -12.52 -9.19 18.48
CA CYS A 148 -11.37 -8.36 18.18
C CYS A 148 -11.44 -6.99 18.87
N LEU A 149 -12.61 -6.35 18.83
CA LEU A 149 -12.85 -5.07 19.47
C LEU A 149 -12.69 -5.17 21.00
N LYS A 150 -13.33 -6.17 21.62
CA LYS A 150 -13.20 -6.43 23.06
C LYS A 150 -11.74 -6.67 23.47
N SER A 151 -11.03 -7.56 22.76
CA SER A 151 -9.62 -7.82 23.05
C SER A 151 -8.78 -6.55 22.94
N CYS A 152 -9.04 -5.71 21.95
CA CYS A 152 -8.31 -4.46 21.77
C CYS A 152 -8.61 -3.43 22.86
N LEU A 153 -9.86 -3.30 23.29
CA LEU A 153 -10.25 -2.36 24.33
C LEU A 153 -9.78 -2.80 25.72
N GLU A 154 -9.72 -4.10 26.00
CA GLU A 154 -9.40 -4.63 27.33
C GLU A 154 -7.90 -4.96 27.49
N ASN A 155 -7.23 -5.45 26.44
CA ASN A 155 -5.92 -6.10 26.57
C ASN A 155 -4.77 -5.42 25.79
N HIS A 156 -5.00 -4.33 25.05
CA HIS A 156 -3.97 -3.67 24.24
C HIS A 156 -3.64 -2.26 24.80
N PRO A 157 -2.64 -2.12 25.70
CA PRO A 157 -2.31 -0.86 26.36
C PRO A 157 -1.97 0.30 25.40
N LEU A 158 -1.29 0.02 24.28
CA LEU A 158 -0.94 1.02 23.28
C LEU A 158 -2.20 1.58 22.59
N CYS A 159 -3.21 0.74 22.40
CA CYS A 159 -4.50 1.16 21.83
C CYS A 159 -5.35 1.98 22.82
N GLN A 160 -5.16 1.77 24.13
CA GLN A 160 -5.86 2.49 25.20
C GLN A 160 -5.24 3.88 25.43
N GLN A 161 -3.90 3.99 25.46
CA GLN A 161 -3.18 5.24 25.73
C GLN A 161 -3.49 6.37 24.74
N ARG A 162 -3.86 6.06 23.49
CA ARG A 162 -4.22 7.09 22.51
C ARG A 162 -5.58 7.72 22.79
N GLN A 163 -6.54 6.96 23.33
CA GLN A 163 -7.89 7.46 23.62
C GLN A 163 -7.90 8.59 24.66
N SER A 164 -6.86 8.69 25.51
CA SER A 164 -6.78 9.71 26.56
C SER A 164 -6.13 11.03 26.11
N ASN A 165 -5.48 11.08 24.95
CA ASN A 165 -4.57 12.19 24.58
C ASN A 165 -5.05 13.06 23.40
N SER A 166 -6.23 12.82 22.83
CA SER A 166 -6.71 13.52 21.63
C SER A 166 -7.86 14.49 21.93
N SER A 167 -7.73 15.76 21.55
CA SER A 167 -8.72 16.82 21.80
C SER A 167 -9.48 17.33 20.56
N LYS A 168 -9.24 16.75 19.37
CA LYS A 168 -9.91 17.16 18.12
C LYS A 168 -10.66 15.99 17.50
N GLY A 169 -11.99 16.06 17.53
CA GLY A 169 -12.89 15.18 16.78
C GLY A 169 -13.36 15.84 15.47
N PRO A 170 -14.21 15.18 14.68
CA PRO A 170 -14.83 15.78 13.50
C PRO A 170 -15.78 16.91 13.89
N ALA A 171 -15.97 17.91 13.01
CA ALA A 171 -16.93 18.98 13.26
C ALA A 171 -18.38 18.46 13.35
N ARG A 172 -18.69 17.42 12.55
CA ARG A 172 -20.03 16.85 12.41
C ARG A 172 -20.02 15.33 12.40
N LEU A 173 -21.11 14.74 12.86
CA LEU A 173 -21.36 13.30 12.88
C LEU A 173 -22.77 12.99 12.37
N ILE A 174 -22.99 11.77 11.89
CA ILE A 174 -24.33 11.24 11.63
C ILE A 174 -24.81 10.49 12.85
N TYR A 175 -25.89 10.94 13.47
CA TYR A 175 -26.63 10.16 14.46
C TYR A 175 -27.40 9.04 13.77
N VAL A 176 -27.02 7.80 14.05
CA VAL A 176 -27.62 6.59 13.48
C VAL A 176 -28.56 5.88 14.46
N GLY A 177 -28.50 6.19 15.76
CA GLY A 177 -29.35 5.57 16.78
C GLY A 177 -29.11 4.07 16.96
N ASP A 178 -30.15 3.36 17.43
CA ASP A 178 -30.13 1.91 17.63
C ASP A 178 -30.73 1.19 16.40
N SER A 179 -30.76 -0.15 16.38
CA SER A 179 -31.18 -0.94 15.20
C SER A 179 -32.61 -0.72 14.69
N SER A 180 -33.48 -0.08 15.48
CA SER A 180 -34.83 0.32 15.05
C SER A 180 -34.89 1.70 14.36
N GLN A 181 -33.81 2.47 14.44
CA GLN A 181 -33.74 3.83 13.90
C GLN A 181 -33.56 3.79 12.38
N THR A 182 -34.54 4.32 11.66
CA THR A 182 -34.52 4.40 10.18
C THR A 182 -34.35 5.83 9.66
N THR A 183 -34.36 6.83 10.55
CA THR A 183 -34.14 8.23 10.21
C THR A 183 -32.83 8.71 10.82
N LEU A 184 -31.89 9.13 9.99
CA LEU A 184 -30.55 9.56 10.39
C LEU A 184 -30.51 11.08 10.45
N ARG A 185 -29.64 11.67 11.27
CA ARG A 185 -29.50 13.13 11.36
C ARG A 185 -28.03 13.54 11.37
N LEU A 186 -27.68 14.55 10.57
CA LEU A 186 -26.41 15.24 10.72
C LEU A 186 -26.46 16.09 11.99
N VAL A 187 -25.46 15.96 12.86
CA VAL A 187 -25.35 16.70 14.11
C VAL A 187 -23.99 17.38 14.21
N GLU A 188 -23.98 18.61 14.74
CA GLU A 188 -22.76 19.35 15.07
C GLU A 188 -22.17 18.80 16.37
N THR A 189 -20.89 18.42 16.36
CA THR A 189 -20.26 17.76 17.51
C THR A 189 -20.18 18.70 18.72
N ASN A 190 -20.09 20.02 18.51
CA ASN A 190 -20.09 21.02 19.58
C ASN A 190 -21.44 21.15 20.33
N GLN A 191 -22.53 20.60 19.79
CA GLN A 191 -23.85 20.56 20.43
C GLN A 191 -24.05 19.28 21.25
N LEU A 192 -23.13 18.31 21.14
CA LEU A 192 -23.21 17.04 21.86
C LEU A 192 -22.57 17.18 23.24
N ALA A 193 -23.13 16.46 24.23
CA ALA A 193 -22.56 16.41 25.56
C ALA A 193 -21.38 15.43 25.60
N GLY A 194 -20.19 15.92 25.95
CA GLY A 194 -18.97 15.12 26.02
C GLY A 194 -18.41 14.74 24.65
N ASP A 195 -17.45 13.81 24.63
CA ASP A 195 -16.85 13.27 23.40
C ASP A 195 -17.57 11.98 23.01
N PRO A 196 -18.50 12.01 22.02
CA PRO A 196 -19.26 10.83 21.64
C PRO A 196 -18.36 9.81 20.95
N ALA A 197 -18.50 8.53 21.31
CA ALA A 197 -17.90 7.45 20.53
C ALA A 197 -18.58 7.36 19.15
N TYR A 198 -17.78 7.32 18.09
CA TYR A 198 -18.24 7.19 16.71
C TYR A 198 -17.42 6.16 15.94
N ASN A 199 -18.05 5.54 14.94
CA ASN A 199 -17.33 4.79 13.91
C ASN A 199 -17.03 5.72 12.73
N ALA A 200 -15.99 5.43 11.94
CA ALA A 200 -15.71 6.14 10.70
C ALA A 200 -15.82 5.19 9.50
N LEU A 201 -16.39 5.66 8.39
CA LEU A 201 -16.45 4.90 7.14
C LEU A 201 -15.30 5.33 6.21
N SER A 202 -14.63 4.34 5.65
CA SER A 202 -13.59 4.47 4.62
C SER A 202 -14.02 3.65 3.40
N TYR A 203 -14.24 4.31 2.25
CA TYR A 203 -14.89 3.68 1.09
C TYR A 203 -14.56 4.39 -0.22
N CYS A 204 -14.84 3.73 -1.34
CA CYS A 204 -14.78 4.33 -2.67
C CYS A 204 -16.10 5.04 -3.00
N TRP A 205 -16.05 6.31 -3.38
CA TRP A 205 -17.25 7.05 -3.80
C TRP A 205 -17.83 6.50 -5.11
N GLY A 206 -16.96 6.19 -6.09
CA GLY A 206 -17.37 5.90 -7.47
C GLY A 206 -17.84 7.17 -8.20
N ASP A 207 -18.51 6.98 -9.35
CA ASP A 207 -18.95 8.08 -10.22
C ASP A 207 -20.31 8.69 -9.82
N ASP A 208 -21.04 8.05 -8.90
CA ASP A 208 -22.44 8.40 -8.59
C ASP A 208 -22.70 8.33 -7.08
N ILE A 209 -22.45 9.44 -6.37
CA ILE A 209 -22.92 9.63 -5.00
C ILE A 209 -24.14 10.55 -5.03
N SER A 210 -25.31 9.95 -4.82
CA SER A 210 -26.60 10.64 -4.91
C SER A 210 -26.86 11.62 -3.77
N ILE A 211 -26.20 11.42 -2.61
CA ILE A 211 -26.40 12.22 -1.41
C ILE A 211 -25.04 12.63 -0.83
N LYS A 212 -24.82 13.94 -0.76
CA LYS A 212 -23.67 14.58 -0.13
C LYS A 212 -24.11 15.88 0.54
N THR A 213 -23.38 16.33 1.55
CA THR A 213 -23.68 17.59 2.24
C THR A 213 -23.23 18.77 1.40
N THR A 214 -24.14 19.70 1.18
CA THR A 214 -23.91 21.00 0.56
C THR A 214 -24.47 22.10 1.46
N VAL A 215 -24.04 23.34 1.26
CA VAL A 215 -24.59 24.49 2.01
C VAL A 215 -26.13 24.54 1.90
N SER A 216 -26.67 24.24 0.71
CA SER A 216 -28.10 24.29 0.42
C SER A 216 -28.94 23.18 1.07
N ASN A 217 -28.38 21.99 1.32
CA ASN A 217 -29.14 20.84 1.83
C ASN A 217 -28.86 20.51 3.31
N MET A 218 -27.98 21.27 3.96
CA MET A 218 -27.56 21.08 5.35
C MET A 218 -28.75 21.05 6.33
N HIS A 219 -29.73 21.95 6.16
CA HIS A 219 -30.94 21.96 7.00
C HIS A 219 -31.78 20.69 6.84
N THR A 220 -31.84 20.12 5.63
CA THR A 220 -32.54 18.85 5.37
C THR A 220 -31.84 17.69 6.07
N LEU A 221 -30.50 17.63 6.00
CA LEU A 221 -29.70 16.57 6.61
C LEU A 221 -29.75 16.62 8.15
N THR A 222 -29.82 17.81 8.74
CA THR A 222 -29.98 18.00 10.20
C THR A 222 -31.40 17.68 10.68
N SER A 223 -32.43 17.96 9.87
CA SER A 223 -33.82 17.61 10.17
C SER A 223 -34.05 16.09 10.11
N GLY A 224 -33.43 15.43 9.14
CA GLY A 224 -33.28 13.99 9.07
C GLY A 224 -33.47 13.41 7.66
N ILE A 225 -32.80 12.30 7.41
CA ILE A 225 -32.83 11.54 6.15
C ILE A 225 -33.22 10.09 6.39
N ALA A 226 -33.99 9.52 5.46
CA ALA A 226 -34.36 8.12 5.53
C ALA A 226 -33.16 7.23 5.19
N LEU A 227 -32.91 6.19 5.99
CA LEU A 227 -31.85 5.21 5.75
C LEU A 227 -31.93 4.62 4.34
N GLY A 228 -33.13 4.23 3.89
CA GLY A 228 -33.35 3.66 2.55
C GLY A 228 -33.14 4.63 1.39
N SER A 229 -32.89 5.92 1.64
CA SER A 229 -32.50 6.88 0.60
C SER A 229 -30.99 6.89 0.33
N LEU A 230 -30.19 6.34 1.25
CA LEU A 230 -28.74 6.31 1.12
C LEU A 230 -28.27 5.25 0.12
N PRO A 231 -27.12 5.48 -0.54
CA PRO A 231 -26.41 4.44 -1.30
C PRO A 231 -26.09 3.20 -0.42
N GLN A 232 -26.04 2.02 -1.04
CA GLN A 232 -25.93 0.74 -0.32
C GLN A 232 -24.71 0.66 0.62
N THR A 233 -23.55 1.18 0.23
CA THR A 233 -22.34 1.20 1.08
C THR A 233 -22.56 2.03 2.35
N LEU A 234 -23.30 3.13 2.27
CA LEU A 234 -23.62 3.96 3.43
C LEU A 234 -24.68 3.28 4.31
N VAL A 235 -25.67 2.62 3.70
CA VAL A 235 -26.66 1.78 4.42
C VAL A 235 -25.95 0.69 5.22
N ASP A 236 -25.05 -0.04 4.57
CA ASP A 236 -24.28 -1.11 5.17
C ASP A 236 -23.44 -0.61 6.37
N ALA A 237 -22.79 0.54 6.21
CA ALA A 237 -22.01 1.16 7.29
C ALA A 237 -22.89 1.55 8.50
N VAL A 238 -24.10 2.06 8.25
CA VAL A 238 -25.07 2.38 9.29
C VAL A 238 -25.52 1.11 10.03
N LEU A 239 -25.91 0.07 9.29
CA LEU A 239 -26.37 -1.19 9.88
C LEU A 239 -25.30 -1.85 10.75
N LEU A 240 -24.06 -1.94 10.25
CA LEU A 240 -22.96 -2.48 11.05
C LEU A 240 -22.69 -1.62 12.29
N THR A 241 -22.75 -0.30 12.17
CA THR A 241 -22.54 0.62 13.30
C THR A 241 -23.61 0.45 14.38
N GLN A 242 -24.88 0.31 13.99
CA GLN A 242 -25.99 0.01 14.89
C GLN A 242 -25.82 -1.36 15.57
N GLU A 243 -25.41 -2.40 14.84
CA GLU A 243 -25.15 -3.75 15.39
C GLU A 243 -23.99 -3.78 16.39
N LEU A 244 -23.03 -2.86 16.28
CA LEU A 244 -21.95 -2.69 17.25
C LEU A 244 -22.35 -1.83 18.45
N GLY A 245 -23.58 -1.29 18.48
CA GLY A 245 -24.09 -0.46 19.57
C GLY A 245 -23.50 0.95 19.61
N ILE A 246 -22.94 1.43 18.50
CA ILE A 246 -22.38 2.78 18.37
C ILE A 246 -23.43 3.69 17.70
N LYS A 247 -23.67 4.86 18.28
CA LYS A 247 -24.78 5.74 17.88
C LYS A 247 -24.40 6.81 16.84
N PHE A 248 -23.11 6.97 16.60
CA PHE A 248 -22.57 8.00 15.71
C PHE A 248 -21.66 7.39 14.65
N LEU A 249 -21.79 7.89 13.43
CA LEU A 249 -20.99 7.47 12.28
C LEU A 249 -20.47 8.71 11.56
N TRP A 250 -19.19 8.70 11.22
CA TRP A 250 -18.57 9.71 10.37
C TRP A 250 -18.45 9.18 8.94
N ILE A 251 -18.99 9.92 7.97
CA ILE A 251 -18.90 9.63 6.53
C ILE A 251 -18.49 10.93 5.85
N ASP A 252 -17.34 10.98 5.20
CA ASP A 252 -16.80 12.18 4.54
C ASP A 252 -17.84 12.96 3.70
N ALA A 253 -18.58 12.28 2.83
CA ALA A 253 -19.57 12.87 1.94
C ALA A 253 -20.73 13.55 2.68
N LEU A 254 -21.03 13.13 3.91
CA LEU A 254 -22.12 13.67 4.72
C LEU A 254 -21.61 14.57 5.86
N CYS A 255 -20.40 14.32 6.36
CA CYS A 255 -19.77 15.01 7.47
C CYS A 255 -18.77 16.07 7.01
N ILE A 256 -18.71 16.41 5.73
CA ILE A 256 -17.96 17.56 5.18
C ILE A 256 -18.86 18.28 4.17
N ILE A 257 -18.86 19.62 4.17
CA ILE A 257 -19.63 20.44 3.24
C ILE A 257 -18.89 20.49 1.90
N GLN A 258 -19.37 19.72 0.92
CA GLN A 258 -18.65 19.39 -0.31
C GLN A 258 -18.52 20.55 -1.31
N ASP A 259 -19.35 21.58 -1.19
CA ASP A 259 -19.30 22.80 -2.00
C ASP A 259 -18.66 24.00 -1.26
N SER A 260 -18.03 23.76 -0.10
CA SER A 260 -17.29 24.75 0.67
C SER A 260 -15.81 24.41 0.74
N HIS A 261 -14.97 25.19 0.04
CA HIS A 261 -13.52 25.02 0.05
C HIS A 261 -12.93 25.15 1.47
N GLU A 262 -13.41 26.13 2.23
CA GLU A 262 -12.94 26.38 3.60
C GLU A 262 -13.27 25.22 4.56
N ASP A 263 -14.47 24.65 4.44
CA ASP A 263 -14.88 23.50 5.26
C ASP A 263 -14.09 22.24 4.87
N TRP A 264 -13.92 22.02 3.57
CA TRP A 264 -13.12 20.92 3.04
C TRP A 264 -11.66 21.01 3.48
N GLU A 265 -11.03 22.19 3.43
CA GLU A 265 -9.65 22.37 3.90
C GLU A 265 -9.50 22.08 5.39
N LYS A 266 -10.43 22.57 6.22
CA LYS A 266 -10.43 22.32 7.67
C LYS A 266 -10.59 20.84 8.00
N GLU A 267 -11.59 20.18 7.41
CA GLU A 267 -11.87 18.77 7.70
C GLU A 267 -10.83 17.83 7.08
N SER A 268 -10.31 18.13 5.87
CA SER A 268 -9.25 17.34 5.25
C SER A 268 -7.94 17.39 6.04
N ALA A 269 -7.56 18.57 6.56
CA ALA A 269 -6.44 18.71 7.49
C ALA A 269 -6.68 17.95 8.82
N ASN A 270 -7.95 17.77 9.21
CA ASN A 270 -8.32 17.05 10.43
C ASN A 270 -8.53 15.53 10.21
N MET A 271 -8.53 15.02 8.98
CA MET A 271 -8.83 13.60 8.68
C MET A 271 -7.96 12.64 9.49
N ALA A 272 -6.68 12.95 9.68
CA ALA A 272 -5.76 12.17 10.51
C ALA A 272 -6.33 11.90 11.91
N SER A 273 -6.85 12.93 12.57
CA SER A 273 -7.40 12.83 13.92
C SER A 273 -8.73 12.09 13.90
N ILE A 274 -9.58 12.33 12.89
CA ILE A 274 -10.90 11.72 12.76
C ILE A 274 -10.80 10.19 12.70
N TYR A 275 -9.93 9.65 11.84
CA TYR A 275 -9.73 8.19 11.76
C TYR A 275 -8.96 7.64 12.97
N ALA A 276 -8.00 8.39 13.50
CA ALA A 276 -7.25 7.95 14.68
C ALA A 276 -8.13 7.83 15.94
N ASN A 277 -9.11 8.72 16.08
CA ASN A 277 -9.98 8.82 17.26
C ASN A 277 -11.29 8.04 17.11
N ALA A 278 -11.58 7.51 15.92
CA ALA A 278 -12.73 6.63 15.70
C ALA A 278 -12.66 5.41 16.63
N HIS A 279 -13.83 5.02 17.17
CA HIS A 279 -13.99 3.79 17.93
C HIS A 279 -13.63 2.58 17.05
N LEU A 280 -14.08 2.60 15.80
CA LEU A 280 -13.70 1.68 14.75
C LEU A 280 -13.77 2.38 13.39
N THR A 281 -12.73 2.24 12.58
CA THR A 281 -12.81 2.56 11.15
C THR A 281 -13.27 1.32 10.39
N ILE A 282 -14.36 1.44 9.64
CA ILE A 282 -14.90 0.41 8.74
C ILE A 282 -14.38 0.73 7.34
N ALA A 283 -13.57 -0.15 6.78
CA ALA A 283 -13.14 -0.08 5.38
C ALA A 283 -13.98 -1.02 4.51
N ALA A 284 -14.80 -0.43 3.64
CA ALA A 284 -15.61 -1.11 2.64
C ALA A 284 -14.73 -1.54 1.46
N ALA A 285 -13.80 -2.47 1.70
CA ALA A 285 -12.68 -2.67 0.80
C ALA A 285 -13.06 -3.28 -0.56
N SER A 286 -14.05 -4.17 -0.55
CA SER A 286 -14.60 -4.83 -1.74
C SER A 286 -15.45 -3.93 -2.63
N ALA A 287 -16.00 -2.84 -2.09
CA ALA A 287 -16.90 -1.96 -2.81
C ALA A 287 -16.12 -0.92 -3.63
N ALA A 288 -16.31 -0.93 -4.95
CA ALA A 288 -15.72 0.04 -5.88
C ALA A 288 -16.48 1.38 -5.92
N SER A 289 -17.70 1.45 -5.37
CA SER A 289 -18.51 2.66 -5.29
C SER A 289 -19.42 2.69 -4.05
N ALA A 290 -20.04 3.84 -3.79
CA ALA A 290 -21.02 4.01 -2.74
C ALA A 290 -22.29 3.15 -2.93
N THR A 291 -22.54 2.66 -4.15
CA THR A 291 -23.78 1.99 -4.53
C THR A 291 -23.73 0.46 -4.48
N GLN A 292 -22.54 -0.15 -4.29
CA GLN A 292 -22.38 -1.61 -4.37
C GLN A 292 -22.69 -2.36 -3.07
N GLY A 293 -22.45 -1.75 -1.91
CA GLY A 293 -22.51 -2.46 -0.63
C GLY A 293 -21.29 -3.36 -0.39
N PHE A 294 -21.09 -3.80 0.85
CA PHE A 294 -19.99 -4.63 1.29
C PHE A 294 -20.37 -5.71 2.33
N LEU A 295 -21.60 -5.70 2.84
CA LEU A 295 -22.05 -6.68 3.85
C LEU A 295 -22.57 -8.00 3.27
N GLN A 296 -23.02 -7.98 2.02
CA GLN A 296 -23.52 -9.17 1.33
C GLN A 296 -22.60 -9.52 0.17
N HIS A 297 -22.03 -10.72 0.19
CA HIS A 297 -21.27 -11.22 -0.94
C HIS A 297 -22.21 -11.69 -2.06
N SER A 298 -22.37 -10.89 -3.11
CA SER A 298 -23.18 -11.30 -4.27
C SER A 298 -22.32 -12.11 -5.24
N ALA A 299 -22.62 -13.40 -5.36
CA ALA A 299 -21.97 -14.32 -6.32
C ALA A 299 -22.12 -13.92 -7.81
N THR A 300 -22.85 -12.84 -8.12
CA THR A 300 -23.21 -12.44 -9.49
C THR A 300 -22.29 -11.42 -10.15
N THR A 301 -21.26 -10.89 -9.47
CA THR A 301 -20.29 -9.98 -10.10
C THR A 301 -19.03 -10.76 -10.50
N GLY A 302 -18.91 -11.04 -11.81
CA GLY A 302 -18.05 -12.08 -12.41
C GLY A 302 -16.52 -11.95 -12.31
N ASN A 303 -15.97 -11.28 -11.30
CA ASN A 303 -14.54 -11.25 -11.00
C ASN A 303 -14.19 -11.79 -9.60
N HIS A 304 -15.17 -12.21 -8.80
CA HIS A 304 -14.92 -12.81 -7.49
C HIS A 304 -14.77 -14.32 -7.64
N GLN A 305 -13.57 -14.83 -7.39
CA GLN A 305 -13.36 -16.28 -7.30
C GLN A 305 -14.14 -16.80 -6.08
N GLU A 306 -15.17 -17.61 -6.32
CA GLU A 306 -15.81 -18.40 -5.27
C GLU A 306 -14.73 -19.13 -4.48
N GLN A 307 -14.78 -19.01 -3.14
CA GLN A 307 -13.89 -19.77 -2.27
C GLN A 307 -14.21 -21.25 -2.49
N LYS A 308 -13.26 -21.99 -3.08
CA LYS A 308 -13.40 -23.44 -3.24
C LYS A 308 -13.32 -24.05 -1.84
N ASP A 309 -14.44 -24.55 -1.35
CA ASP A 309 -14.49 -25.21 -0.06
C ASP A 309 -14.56 -26.73 -0.24
N PHE A 310 -13.72 -27.43 0.51
CA PHE A 310 -13.72 -28.88 0.62
C PHE A 310 -14.41 -29.30 1.93
N SER A 311 -15.21 -30.36 1.88
CA SER A 311 -15.84 -30.96 3.06
C SER A 311 -15.92 -32.48 2.92
N GLU A 312 -15.52 -33.21 3.96
CA GLU A 312 -15.60 -34.68 4.03
C GLU A 312 -16.00 -35.12 5.43
N ILE A 313 -16.87 -36.14 5.53
CA ILE A 313 -17.20 -36.77 6.81
C ILE A 313 -16.24 -37.93 7.02
N ILE A 314 -15.47 -37.86 8.10
CA ILE A 314 -14.55 -38.89 8.54
C ILE A 314 -15.05 -39.53 9.84
N HIS A 315 -14.57 -40.75 10.11
CA HIS A 315 -14.91 -41.49 11.33
C HIS A 315 -13.66 -41.65 12.18
N ASP A 316 -13.75 -41.23 13.44
CA ASP A 316 -12.69 -41.43 14.43
C ASP A 316 -12.61 -42.91 14.85
N ASP A 317 -11.59 -43.27 15.62
CA ASP A 317 -11.35 -44.66 16.04
C ASP A 317 -12.48 -45.22 16.94
N ASP A 318 -13.23 -44.35 17.61
CA ASP A 318 -14.43 -44.68 18.38
C ASP A 318 -15.72 -44.73 17.54
N GLY A 319 -15.63 -44.48 16.22
CA GLY A 319 -16.77 -44.43 15.30
C GLY A 319 -17.49 -43.08 15.25
N THR A 320 -17.04 -42.07 16.01
CA THR A 320 -17.60 -40.72 15.97
C THR A 320 -17.46 -40.11 14.58
N GLN A 321 -18.56 -39.55 14.05
CA GLN A 321 -18.54 -38.77 12.82
C GLN A 321 -18.00 -37.36 13.05
N ILE A 322 -17.02 -36.97 12.24
CA ILE A 322 -16.40 -35.65 12.28
C ILE A 322 -16.44 -35.04 10.87
N LEU A 323 -17.03 -33.85 10.74
CA LEU A 323 -16.99 -33.06 9.52
C LEU A 323 -15.66 -32.31 9.48
N LEU A 324 -14.83 -32.69 8.52
CA LEU A 324 -13.57 -32.03 8.23
C LEU A 324 -13.72 -31.15 6.99
N LYS A 325 -13.17 -29.95 7.07
CA LYS A 325 -13.20 -28.95 6.02
C LYS A 325 -11.80 -28.52 5.63
N ALA A 326 -11.66 -28.06 4.41
CA ALA A 326 -10.45 -27.37 3.97
C ALA A 326 -10.79 -26.19 3.08
N ARG A 327 -10.02 -25.11 3.22
CA ARG A 327 -10.18 -23.87 2.43
C ARG A 327 -8.84 -23.38 1.92
N LEU A 328 -8.87 -22.74 0.76
CA LEU A 328 -7.72 -22.00 0.24
C LEU A 328 -7.61 -20.66 0.98
N ILE A 329 -6.44 -20.37 1.55
CA ILE A 329 -6.16 -19.06 2.15
C ILE A 329 -5.91 -18.06 1.01
N PRO A 330 -6.60 -16.91 0.98
CA PRO A 330 -6.36 -15.88 -0.02
C PRO A 330 -4.89 -15.44 -0.01
N GLN A 331 -4.29 -15.24 -1.18
CA GLN A 331 -2.90 -14.74 -1.27
C GLN A 331 -2.83 -13.20 -1.26
N TYR A 332 -3.76 -12.52 -0.58
CA TYR A 332 -3.84 -11.06 -0.54
C TYR A 332 -4.46 -10.50 0.74
N GLY A 333 -4.46 -9.17 0.86
CA GLY A 333 -4.75 -8.49 2.11
C GLY A 333 -3.70 -8.83 3.17
N ILE A 334 -4.14 -9.19 4.38
CA ILE A 334 -3.21 -9.53 5.49
C ILE A 334 -2.47 -10.86 5.29
N HIS A 335 -2.91 -11.70 4.34
CA HIS A 335 -2.23 -12.95 3.98
C HIS A 335 -1.20 -12.76 2.87
N TRP A 336 -1.00 -11.52 2.40
CA TRP A 336 -0.04 -11.17 1.36
C TRP A 336 1.39 -11.62 1.69
N LYS A 337 2.01 -12.41 0.81
CA LYS A 337 3.46 -12.65 0.82
C LYS A 337 4.11 -11.79 -0.26
N TRP A 338 5.17 -11.09 0.09
CA TRP A 338 5.96 -10.39 -0.93
C TRP A 338 6.57 -11.41 -1.89
N THR A 339 6.16 -11.33 -3.15
CA THR A 339 6.71 -12.10 -4.28
C THR A 339 7.33 -11.11 -5.27
N ASP A 340 8.37 -11.53 -5.99
CA ASP A 340 9.02 -10.70 -7.03
C ASP A 340 8.14 -10.47 -8.29
N ASN A 341 6.90 -10.99 -8.30
CA ASN A 341 6.00 -10.90 -9.44
C ASN A 341 5.40 -9.50 -9.60
N PHE A 342 5.33 -9.02 -10.84
CA PHE A 342 4.84 -7.67 -11.17
C PHE A 342 3.34 -7.49 -10.92
N GLU A 343 2.52 -8.49 -11.26
CA GLU A 343 1.05 -8.45 -11.08
C GLU A 343 0.63 -8.39 -9.62
N ASP A 344 1.51 -8.91 -8.76
CA ASP A 344 1.34 -8.97 -7.33
C ASP A 344 1.63 -7.62 -6.64
N ARG A 345 2.28 -6.66 -7.32
CA ARG A 345 2.62 -5.36 -6.71
C ARG A 345 1.42 -4.46 -6.44
N PHE A 346 0.28 -4.70 -7.09
CA PHE A 346 -0.87 -3.80 -7.03
C PHE A 346 -1.93 -4.28 -6.05
N PRO A 347 -2.52 -3.37 -5.26
CA PRO A 347 -3.63 -3.73 -4.39
C PRO A 347 -4.81 -4.32 -5.19
N LYS A 348 -5.29 -5.49 -4.78
CA LYS A 348 -6.39 -6.20 -5.46
C LYS A 348 -7.74 -5.53 -5.21
N GLU A 349 -7.96 -5.06 -3.99
CA GLU A 349 -9.23 -4.45 -3.58
C GLU A 349 -9.38 -3.02 -4.13
N PRO A 350 -10.57 -2.62 -4.63
CA PRO A 350 -10.84 -1.28 -5.14
C PRO A 350 -10.44 -0.17 -4.16
N TRP A 351 -10.79 -0.33 -2.89
CA TRP A 351 -10.48 0.62 -1.82
C TRP A 351 -8.97 0.90 -1.69
N SER A 352 -8.16 -0.15 -1.71
CA SER A 352 -6.72 -0.04 -1.54
C SER A 352 -6.01 0.67 -2.70
N ARG A 353 -6.71 0.89 -3.83
CA ARG A 353 -6.18 1.62 -4.99
C ARG A 353 -6.40 3.13 -4.91
N ARG A 354 -7.22 3.63 -4.00
CA ARG A 354 -7.54 5.07 -3.88
C ARG A 354 -6.51 5.80 -3.01
N GLY A 355 -6.01 6.96 -3.43
CA GLY A 355 -4.92 7.66 -2.73
C GLY A 355 -5.25 7.98 -1.26
N TRP A 356 -6.43 8.57 -1.01
CA TRP A 356 -6.91 8.94 0.32
C TRP A 356 -6.94 7.78 1.31
N THR A 357 -7.24 6.56 0.87
CA THR A 357 -7.45 5.42 1.77
C THR A 357 -6.18 4.96 2.48
N LEU A 358 -4.99 5.35 1.99
CA LEU A 358 -3.74 5.03 2.67
C LEU A 358 -3.64 5.68 4.05
N GLN A 359 -3.97 6.97 4.17
CA GLN A 359 -3.93 7.64 5.46
C GLN A 359 -5.01 7.12 6.38
N GLU A 360 -6.20 6.82 5.83
CA GLU A 360 -7.32 6.24 6.56
C GLU A 360 -6.91 4.88 7.15
N GLN A 361 -6.19 4.06 6.37
CA GLN A 361 -5.63 2.78 6.81
C GLN A 361 -4.55 2.94 7.89
N LEU A 362 -3.55 3.80 7.65
CA LEU A 362 -2.36 3.91 8.50
C LEU A 362 -2.60 4.62 9.83
N LEU A 363 -3.53 5.57 9.86
CA LEU A 363 -3.76 6.43 11.02
C LEU A 363 -4.87 5.91 11.93
N SER A 364 -5.72 4.99 11.44
CA SER A 364 -6.74 4.35 12.26
C SER A 364 -6.12 3.56 13.43
N THR A 365 -6.62 3.77 14.65
CA THR A 365 -6.22 2.96 15.81
C THR A 365 -6.77 1.53 15.71
N ARG A 366 -7.98 1.41 15.15
CA ARG A 366 -8.69 0.14 14.89
C ARG A 366 -9.33 0.23 13.52
N LEU A 367 -9.01 -0.74 12.67
CA LEU A 367 -9.49 -0.85 11.29
C LEU A 367 -10.10 -2.23 11.10
N LEU A 368 -11.36 -2.28 10.68
CA LEU A 368 -12.01 -3.46 10.16
C LEU A 368 -12.09 -3.31 8.64
N CYS A 369 -11.24 -4.04 7.93
CA CYS A 369 -11.26 -4.13 6.48
C CYS A 369 -12.16 -5.30 6.05
N ILE A 370 -13.23 -5.00 5.32
CA ILE A 370 -14.16 -5.99 4.79
C ILE A 370 -13.84 -6.16 3.30
N SER A 371 -13.00 -7.14 3.00
CA SER A 371 -12.51 -7.41 1.65
C SER A 371 -13.48 -8.28 0.84
N SER A 372 -13.13 -8.56 -0.41
CA SER A 372 -13.94 -9.43 -1.27
C SER A 372 -13.99 -10.88 -0.79
N THR A 373 -13.02 -11.31 0.04
CA THR A 373 -12.94 -12.69 0.55
C THR A 373 -13.15 -12.77 2.05
N GLU A 374 -12.38 -12.01 2.82
CA GLU A 374 -12.33 -12.16 4.27
C GLU A 374 -12.36 -10.82 5.02
N MET A 375 -12.94 -10.79 6.21
CA MET A 375 -12.76 -9.67 7.14
C MET A 375 -11.40 -9.72 7.83
N GLN A 376 -10.79 -8.54 7.95
CA GLN A 376 -9.44 -8.36 8.45
C GLN A 376 -9.45 -7.24 9.48
N TRP A 377 -9.03 -7.57 10.70
CA TRP A 377 -8.89 -6.62 11.80
C TRP A 377 -7.44 -6.20 11.92
N THR A 378 -7.19 -4.90 11.98
CA THR A 378 -5.89 -4.34 12.33
C THR A 378 -6.07 -3.30 13.43
N CYS A 379 -5.28 -3.42 14.48
CA CYS A 379 -5.09 -2.37 15.47
C CYS A 379 -3.58 -2.20 15.72
N TRP A 380 -3.20 -1.34 16.66
CA TRP A 380 -1.79 -1.06 16.90
C TRP A 380 -0.97 -2.26 17.39
N GLU A 381 -1.59 -3.21 18.09
CA GLU A 381 -0.91 -4.37 18.68
C GLU A 381 -1.22 -5.70 18.00
N ALA A 382 -2.30 -5.78 17.21
CA ALA A 382 -2.76 -7.04 16.65
C ALA A 382 -3.30 -6.87 15.23
N GLU A 383 -3.09 -7.91 14.44
CA GLU A 383 -3.65 -8.13 13.12
C GLU A 383 -4.25 -9.52 13.11
N VAL A 384 -5.54 -9.63 12.78
CA VAL A 384 -6.31 -10.85 12.90
C VAL A 384 -7.21 -11.00 11.68
N CYS A 385 -7.22 -12.18 11.08
CA CYS A 385 -8.18 -12.53 10.04
C CYS A 385 -9.34 -13.33 10.62
N GLU A 386 -10.52 -13.25 10.02
CA GLU A 386 -11.65 -14.12 10.35
C GLU A 386 -11.33 -15.62 10.18
N CYS A 387 -10.44 -15.99 9.25
CA CYS A 387 -9.99 -17.37 9.07
C CYS A 387 -8.97 -17.84 10.14
N ASN A 388 -8.53 -16.93 11.01
CA ASN A 388 -7.54 -17.13 12.06
C ASN A 388 -6.15 -17.64 11.57
N SER A 389 -5.86 -17.47 10.27
CA SER A 389 -4.55 -17.78 9.71
C SER A 389 -3.49 -16.81 10.22
N LYS A 390 -2.28 -17.32 10.47
CA LYS A 390 -1.10 -16.58 10.93
C LYS A 390 -0.03 -16.42 9.85
N GLN A 391 -0.36 -16.70 8.59
CA GLN A 391 0.61 -16.87 7.50
C GLN A 391 1.46 -15.63 7.21
N ASN A 392 1.02 -14.42 7.61
CA ASN A 392 1.84 -13.21 7.54
C ASN A 392 1.54 -12.23 8.68
N LYS A 393 2.16 -12.43 9.85
CA LYS A 393 2.16 -11.43 10.93
C LYS A 393 3.02 -10.19 10.65
N ARG A 394 3.53 -10.00 9.43
CA ARG A 394 4.39 -8.86 9.07
C ARG A 394 3.59 -7.88 8.23
N ARG A 395 3.29 -6.71 8.80
CA ARG A 395 2.61 -5.62 8.11
C ARG A 395 3.44 -5.15 6.91
N GLN A 396 2.75 -4.68 5.88
CA GLN A 396 3.31 -3.96 4.73
C GLN A 396 4.25 -2.80 5.16
N PHE A 397 4.02 -2.23 6.35
CA PHE A 397 4.72 -1.10 6.94
C PHE A 397 5.52 -1.44 8.21
N GLY A 398 5.78 -2.74 8.47
CA GLY A 398 6.41 -3.22 9.70
C GLY A 398 5.45 -3.30 10.89
N GLY A 399 5.78 -4.11 11.89
CA GLY A 399 4.85 -4.45 12.99
C GLY A 399 4.50 -3.30 13.94
N THR A 400 5.29 -2.22 13.95
CA THR A 400 5.10 -1.07 14.82
C THR A 400 4.37 0.05 14.07
N PRO A 401 3.23 0.57 14.57
CA PRO A 401 2.58 1.75 14.01
C PRO A 401 3.54 2.94 13.91
N ILE A 402 3.43 3.74 12.85
CA ILE A 402 4.31 4.92 12.64
C ILE A 402 4.30 5.88 13.84
N ALA A 403 3.15 6.03 14.51
CA ALA A 403 3.00 6.87 15.69
C ALA A 403 3.76 6.36 16.94
N LEU A 404 4.29 5.13 16.92
CA LEU A 404 5.04 4.51 18.01
C LEU A 404 6.52 4.33 17.69
N ILE A 405 6.98 4.79 16.53
CA ILE A 405 8.39 4.78 16.16
C ILE A 405 9.00 6.11 16.64
N ASP A 406 10.12 6.03 17.35
CA ASP A 406 10.84 7.21 17.86
C ASP A 406 12.19 7.44 17.14
N ASP A 407 12.70 6.45 16.40
CA ASP A 407 13.91 6.60 15.59
C ASP A 407 13.60 7.31 14.27
N ALA A 408 14.05 8.56 14.14
CA ALA A 408 13.82 9.38 12.95
C ALA A 408 14.32 8.73 11.64
N SER A 409 15.44 7.99 11.67
CA SER A 409 15.96 7.30 10.49
C SER A 409 15.05 6.16 10.03
N VAL A 410 14.40 5.46 10.98
CA VAL A 410 13.38 4.45 10.69
C VAL A 410 12.14 5.12 10.11
N ILE A 411 11.71 6.24 10.66
CA ILE A 411 10.53 6.98 10.19
C ILE A 411 10.74 7.51 8.77
N PHE A 412 11.89 8.09 8.46
CA PHE A 412 12.18 8.56 7.10
C PHE A 412 12.23 7.42 6.08
N ARG A 413 12.78 6.27 6.45
CA ARG A 413 12.68 5.06 5.60
C ARG A 413 11.24 4.61 5.44
N LEU A 414 10.43 4.65 6.50
CA LEU A 414 9.02 4.31 6.40
C LEU A 414 8.26 5.30 5.50
N TRP A 415 8.54 6.60 5.59
CA TRP A 415 7.98 7.64 4.73
C TRP A 415 8.24 7.35 3.25
N LYS A 416 9.49 7.07 2.88
CA LYS A 416 9.82 6.68 1.49
C LYS A 416 8.98 5.49 1.04
N LYS A 417 8.81 4.47 1.89
CA LYS A 417 7.98 3.29 1.57
C LYS A 417 6.50 3.63 1.39
N ILE A 418 6.00 4.54 2.23
CA ILE A 418 4.65 5.10 2.12
C ILE A 418 4.49 5.81 0.78
N VAL A 419 5.46 6.64 0.37
CA VAL A 419 5.43 7.34 -0.91
C VAL A 419 5.44 6.36 -2.10
N GLU A 420 6.25 5.30 -2.08
CA GLU A 420 6.22 4.26 -3.14
C GLU A 420 4.81 3.66 -3.28
N ILE A 421 4.23 3.19 -2.17
CA ILE A 421 2.90 2.56 -2.15
C ILE A 421 1.80 3.58 -2.48
N TYR A 422 1.98 4.85 -2.11
CA TYR A 422 1.06 5.93 -2.43
C TYR A 422 1.09 6.30 -3.91
N SER A 423 2.27 6.32 -4.54
CA SER A 423 2.46 6.78 -5.93
C SER A 423 1.69 5.97 -6.97
N VAL A 424 1.45 4.68 -6.69
CA VAL A 424 0.67 3.76 -7.55
C VAL A 424 -0.85 3.88 -7.36
N ARG A 425 -1.31 4.67 -6.38
CA ARG A 425 -2.74 4.85 -6.11
C ARG A 425 -3.34 5.94 -6.98
N SER A 426 -4.62 5.76 -7.29
CA SER A 426 -5.43 6.66 -8.10
C SER A 426 -6.06 7.76 -7.25
N LEU A 427 -6.06 8.98 -7.77
CA LEU A 427 -6.79 10.13 -7.22
C LEU A 427 -7.77 10.62 -8.27
N THR A 428 -8.99 10.97 -7.83
CA THR A 428 -9.99 11.58 -8.72
C THR A 428 -9.53 12.98 -9.14
N TYR A 429 -8.99 13.74 -8.19
CA TYR A 429 -8.43 15.07 -8.42
C TYR A 429 -6.93 15.03 -8.23
N SER A 430 -6.19 15.40 -9.27
CA SER A 430 -4.72 15.47 -9.26
C SER A 430 -4.20 16.38 -8.15
N SER A 431 -4.91 17.47 -7.85
CA SER A 431 -4.61 18.44 -6.78
C SER A 431 -4.53 17.82 -5.38
N ASP A 432 -5.20 16.70 -5.15
CA ASP A 432 -5.28 16.06 -3.83
C ASP A 432 -3.99 15.31 -3.45
N LYS A 433 -2.97 15.32 -4.32
CA LYS A 433 -1.80 14.46 -4.17
C LYS A 433 -1.01 14.66 -2.88
N LEU A 434 -0.85 15.89 -2.42
CA LEU A 434 -0.25 16.18 -1.11
C LEU A 434 -1.30 16.17 0.03
N PRO A 435 -2.49 16.79 -0.12
CA PRO A 435 -3.55 16.69 0.88
C PRO A 435 -3.86 15.26 1.34
N ALA A 436 -3.96 14.30 0.42
CA ALA A 436 -4.36 12.93 0.72
C ALA A 436 -3.30 12.11 1.50
N VAL A 437 -2.07 12.63 1.65
CA VAL A 437 -1.01 12.02 2.47
C VAL A 437 -0.58 12.92 3.64
N SER A 438 -1.14 14.13 3.73
CA SER A 438 -0.74 15.17 4.68
C SER A 438 -0.91 14.75 6.15
N GLY A 439 -1.93 13.96 6.48
CA GLY A 439 -2.12 13.42 7.82
C GLY A 439 -0.99 12.48 8.27
N ILE A 440 -0.44 11.70 7.35
CA ILE A 440 0.73 10.86 7.63
C ILE A 440 1.97 11.74 7.75
N ALA A 441 2.10 12.77 6.90
CA ALA A 441 3.19 13.73 6.99
C ALA A 441 3.18 14.44 8.36
N GLU A 442 2.01 14.82 8.88
CA GLU A 442 1.90 15.45 10.20
C GLU A 442 2.51 14.57 11.30
N VAL A 443 2.22 13.25 11.29
CA VAL A 443 2.80 12.31 12.25
C VAL A 443 4.32 12.22 12.10
N VAL A 444 4.83 12.18 10.88
CA VAL A 444 6.28 12.16 10.62
C VAL A 444 6.94 13.44 11.13
N GLN A 445 6.34 14.61 10.86
CA GLN A 445 6.84 15.90 11.31
C GLN A 445 6.88 15.99 12.84
N GLN A 446 5.80 15.57 13.52
CA GLN A 446 5.72 15.58 14.97
C GLN A 446 6.78 14.67 15.61
N LYS A 447 7.06 13.51 15.00
CA LYS A 447 8.01 12.53 15.54
C LYS A 447 9.47 12.85 15.24
N THR A 448 9.76 13.40 14.07
CA THR A 448 11.13 13.70 13.65
C THR A 448 11.56 15.11 14.03
N GLY A 449 10.60 16.02 14.25
CA GLY A 449 10.85 17.46 14.33
C GLY A 449 11.22 18.09 12.98
N SER A 450 11.28 17.27 11.91
CA SER A 450 11.73 17.71 10.61
C SER A 450 10.66 18.49 9.87
N ARG A 451 11.07 19.55 9.20
CA ARG A 451 10.16 20.37 8.42
C ARG A 451 9.77 19.68 7.11
N TYR A 452 8.47 19.62 6.86
CA TYR A 452 7.91 19.11 5.60
C TYR A 452 8.08 20.11 4.46
N ILE A 453 8.51 19.63 3.30
CA ILE A 453 8.78 20.40 2.09
C ILE A 453 8.10 19.68 0.92
N ALA A 454 6.80 19.94 0.76
CA ALA A 454 6.00 19.47 -0.39
C ALA A 454 6.20 17.99 -0.73
N GLY A 455 6.18 17.09 0.26
CA GLY A 455 6.41 15.66 0.07
C GLY A 455 7.78 15.14 0.51
N LEU A 456 8.73 16.04 0.81
CA LEU A 456 10.09 15.73 1.24
C LEU A 456 10.36 16.26 2.65
N TRP A 457 11.46 15.82 3.28
CA TRP A 457 11.86 16.23 4.63
C TRP A 457 13.19 16.98 4.63
N ALA A 458 13.24 18.12 5.33
CA ALA A 458 14.42 18.98 5.38
C ALA A 458 15.68 18.24 5.89
N ASP A 459 15.55 17.45 6.95
CA ASP A 459 16.70 16.76 7.59
C ASP A 459 17.13 15.49 6.84
N ASN A 460 16.41 15.13 5.78
CA ASN A 460 16.64 13.92 5.00
C ASN A 460 16.55 14.20 3.48
N ILE A 461 16.78 15.46 3.10
CA ILE A 461 16.51 15.96 1.75
C ILE A 461 17.34 15.25 0.69
N ASP A 462 18.61 14.95 0.97
CA ASP A 462 19.50 14.27 0.03
C ASP A 462 18.95 12.91 -0.40
N LEU A 463 18.47 12.13 0.57
CA LEU A 463 17.91 10.81 0.34
C LEU A 463 16.47 10.87 -0.19
N ASP A 464 15.73 11.93 0.14
CA ASP A 464 14.38 12.14 -0.37
C ASP A 464 14.38 12.60 -1.82
N LEU A 465 15.42 13.29 -2.28
CA LEU A 465 15.63 13.61 -3.69
C LEU A 465 16.07 12.39 -4.53
N LEU A 466 16.24 11.20 -3.95
CA LEU A 466 16.60 9.98 -4.70
C LEU A 466 15.39 9.19 -5.23
N TRP A 467 14.18 9.77 -5.20
CA TRP A 467 13.04 9.18 -5.91
C TRP A 467 13.31 9.13 -7.42
N ARG A 468 12.75 8.16 -8.14
CA ARG A 468 12.77 8.11 -9.61
C ARG A 468 11.54 7.37 -10.13
N ARG A 469 11.22 7.53 -11.42
CA ARG A 469 10.15 6.78 -12.08
C ARG A 469 10.56 5.32 -12.33
N THR A 470 9.64 4.38 -12.12
CA THR A 470 9.88 2.94 -12.42
C THR A 470 9.62 2.58 -13.89
N GLY A 471 8.83 3.39 -14.60
CA GLY A 471 8.49 3.24 -16.02
C GLY A 471 8.84 4.47 -16.86
N PRO A 472 8.72 4.40 -18.20
CA PRO A 472 8.97 5.54 -19.10
C PRO A 472 7.99 6.69 -18.84
N SER A 473 8.39 7.95 -19.06
CA SER A 473 7.55 9.16 -18.91
C SER A 473 6.45 9.23 -19.99
N ASP A 474 5.21 9.60 -19.63
CA ASP A 474 4.12 9.84 -20.59
C ASP A 474 3.83 11.34 -20.71
N ASP A 475 3.37 11.79 -21.89
CA ASP A 475 3.10 13.22 -22.15
C ASP A 475 2.01 13.83 -21.23
N ARG A 476 1.12 12.99 -20.68
CA ARG A 476 -0.01 13.42 -19.82
C ARG A 476 0.42 13.85 -18.41
N ASP A 477 1.64 13.51 -17.99
CA ASP A 477 2.10 13.70 -16.61
C ASP A 477 2.30 15.18 -16.22
N ASN A 478 2.38 16.10 -17.20
CA ASN A 478 2.66 17.52 -16.99
C ASN A 478 1.43 18.44 -17.07
N GLU A 479 0.21 17.90 -17.19
CA GLU A 479 -0.99 18.74 -17.33
C GLU A 479 -1.26 19.61 -16.07
N ASN A 480 -0.75 19.23 -14.89
CA ASN A 480 -1.06 19.89 -13.62
C ASN A 480 0.21 20.28 -12.82
N ASN A 481 0.48 21.59 -12.65
CA ASN A 481 1.51 22.07 -11.70
C ASN A 481 0.94 22.04 -10.28
N ARG A 482 0.83 20.84 -9.73
CA ARG A 482 0.36 20.65 -8.35
C ARG A 482 1.48 20.74 -7.32
N ALA A 483 2.74 20.62 -7.76
CA ALA A 483 3.93 20.67 -6.93
C ALA A 483 5.17 21.07 -7.74
N ALA A 484 6.19 21.55 -7.04
CA ALA A 484 7.50 21.91 -7.59
C ALA A 484 8.25 20.71 -8.17
N SER A 485 9.11 20.91 -9.18
CA SER A 485 9.70 19.79 -9.94
C SER A 485 10.55 18.81 -9.13
N PHE A 486 11.12 19.28 -8.01
CA PHE A 486 11.91 18.45 -7.10
C PHE A 486 11.06 17.49 -6.26
N SER A 487 9.76 17.74 -6.13
CA SER A 487 8.82 16.88 -5.41
C SER A 487 8.37 15.71 -6.28
N TRP A 488 8.30 14.52 -5.68
CA TRP A 488 7.68 13.34 -6.29
C TRP A 488 6.19 13.57 -6.59
N ALA A 489 5.54 14.53 -5.91
CA ALA A 489 4.15 14.88 -6.16
C ALA A 489 3.96 15.69 -7.46
N SER A 490 5.04 16.09 -8.13
CA SER A 490 4.98 16.85 -9.39
C SER A 490 4.61 16.01 -10.61
N ILE A 491 4.70 14.68 -10.53
CA ILE A 491 4.40 13.74 -11.62
C ILE A 491 3.31 12.76 -11.18
N ASP A 492 2.62 12.10 -12.11
CA ASP A 492 1.81 10.91 -11.84
C ASP A 492 2.57 9.61 -12.14
N GLY A 493 2.09 8.49 -11.60
CA GLY A 493 2.70 7.17 -11.80
C GLY A 493 3.62 6.70 -10.68
N GLU A 494 4.06 5.46 -10.84
CA GLU A 494 4.89 4.74 -9.86
C GLU A 494 6.29 5.33 -9.76
N ILE A 495 6.71 5.56 -8.52
CA ILE A 495 8.08 5.94 -8.16
C ILE A 495 8.68 4.91 -7.20
N ASP A 496 10.00 4.73 -7.28
CA ASP A 496 10.77 3.98 -6.29
C ASP A 496 11.90 4.82 -5.68
N TYR A 497 12.42 4.38 -4.53
CA TYR A 497 13.65 4.90 -3.95
C TYR A 497 14.74 3.84 -4.05
N TYR A 498 15.72 4.05 -4.93
CA TYR A 498 16.81 3.09 -5.14
C TYR A 498 17.63 2.82 -3.86
N CYS A 499 17.74 3.81 -2.97
CA CYS A 499 18.48 3.72 -1.71
C CYS A 499 18.03 2.59 -0.77
N PHE A 500 16.81 2.06 -0.89
CA PHE A 500 16.39 0.88 -0.12
C PHE A 500 17.19 -0.37 -0.46
N ARG A 501 17.62 -0.52 -1.71
CA ARG A 501 18.48 -1.65 -2.13
C ARG A 501 19.86 -1.58 -1.47
N ASN A 502 20.29 -0.36 -1.13
CA ASN A 502 21.54 -0.07 -0.44
C ASN A 502 21.38 0.02 1.10
N GLY A 503 20.19 -0.27 1.65
CA GLY A 503 19.67 0.12 2.98
C GLY A 503 20.38 -0.39 4.26
N LYS A 504 21.65 -0.78 4.18
CA LYS A 504 22.58 -0.95 5.31
C LYS A 504 23.92 -0.22 5.12
N GLN A 505 24.15 0.37 3.95
CA GLN A 505 25.40 1.01 3.59
C GLN A 505 25.45 2.44 4.17
N ALA A 506 26.64 2.86 4.58
CA ALA A 506 26.86 4.22 5.05
C ALA A 506 26.64 5.20 3.89
N TYR A 507 25.81 6.22 4.12
CA TYR A 507 25.59 7.31 3.18
C TYR A 507 26.37 8.55 3.60
N ARG A 508 27.11 9.13 2.66
CA ARG A 508 27.82 10.40 2.85
C ARG A 508 27.11 11.48 2.05
N SER A 509 26.52 12.46 2.72
CA SER A 509 25.96 13.64 2.09
C SER A 509 27.06 14.52 1.50
N SER A 510 26.77 15.11 0.34
CA SER A 510 27.59 16.13 -0.33
C SER A 510 26.89 17.49 -0.38
N THR A 511 25.70 17.64 0.20
CA THR A 511 24.95 18.90 0.14
C THR A 511 24.57 19.44 1.51
N VAL A 512 24.24 20.73 1.53
CA VAL A 512 23.68 21.43 2.68
C VAL A 512 22.45 22.18 2.21
N LEU A 513 21.33 21.95 2.91
CA LEU A 513 20.10 22.71 2.68
C LEU A 513 20.30 24.15 3.15
N THR A 514 20.00 25.12 2.29
CA THR A 514 20.07 26.54 2.62
C THR A 514 18.81 27.23 2.09
N LEU A 515 17.75 27.34 2.89
CA LEU A 515 16.46 28.04 2.65
C LEU A 515 15.30 27.28 1.97
N ASP A 516 14.10 27.87 2.14
CA ASP A 516 12.81 27.23 2.48
C ASP A 516 11.79 27.19 1.33
N ALA A 517 10.88 26.21 1.39
CA ALA A 517 9.64 26.19 0.61
C ALA A 517 8.50 26.89 1.38
N VAL A 518 7.56 27.52 0.66
CA VAL A 518 6.43 28.26 1.23
C VAL A 518 5.13 27.45 1.05
N PRO A 519 4.38 27.12 2.13
CA PRO A 519 3.10 26.42 2.01
C PRO A 519 1.99 27.30 1.39
N THR A 520 0.94 26.69 0.82
CA THR A 520 -0.21 27.39 0.18
C THR A 520 -1.03 28.20 1.17
N THR A 521 -1.30 27.64 2.34
CA THR A 521 -2.23 28.20 3.32
C THR A 521 -1.74 27.92 4.74
N GLU A 522 -2.00 28.85 5.66
CA GLU A 522 -1.68 28.69 7.09
C GLU A 522 -2.52 27.57 7.75
N GLN A 523 -3.68 27.25 7.17
CA GLN A 523 -4.65 26.30 7.74
C GLN A 523 -4.34 24.84 7.40
N ALA A 524 -3.66 24.58 6.28
CA ALA A 524 -3.24 23.24 5.84
C ALA A 524 -1.77 23.25 5.37
N PRO A 525 -0.81 23.48 6.29
CA PRO A 525 0.59 23.74 5.92
C PRO A 525 1.30 22.54 5.27
N LEU A 526 0.72 21.35 5.38
CA LEU A 526 1.25 20.10 4.83
C LEU A 526 0.45 19.58 3.62
N GLY A 527 -0.57 20.34 3.18
CA GLY A 527 -1.46 19.98 2.09
C GLY A 527 -0.97 20.48 0.74
N SER A 528 -1.88 21.07 -0.04
CA SER A 528 -1.60 21.61 -1.37
C SER A 528 -0.47 22.65 -1.34
N VAL A 529 0.25 22.82 -2.45
CA VAL A 529 1.30 23.84 -2.66
C VAL A 529 0.96 24.72 -3.88
N ILE A 530 1.05 26.06 -3.76
CA ILE A 530 0.87 27.00 -4.89
C ILE A 530 2.17 27.13 -5.67
N ASP A 531 3.28 27.25 -4.93
CA ASP A 531 4.63 27.38 -5.42
C ASP A 531 5.58 26.75 -4.40
N GLY A 532 6.79 26.42 -4.81
CA GLY A 532 7.77 25.79 -3.94
C GLY A 532 9.17 26.02 -4.45
N THR A 533 10.01 26.63 -3.61
CA THR A 533 11.44 26.77 -3.88
C THR A 533 12.24 25.89 -2.94
N LEU A 534 13.26 25.21 -3.44
CA LEU A 534 14.20 24.46 -2.64
C LEU A 534 15.61 24.95 -2.95
N SER A 535 16.26 25.55 -1.95
CA SER A 535 17.61 26.08 -2.12
C SER A 535 18.63 25.11 -1.50
N ILE A 536 19.52 24.59 -2.35
CA ILE A 536 20.48 23.54 -2.00
C ILE A 536 21.89 23.99 -2.38
N ARG A 537 22.85 23.77 -1.47
CA ARG A 537 24.26 24.05 -1.68
C ARG A 537 25.02 22.75 -1.81
N GLY A 538 25.70 22.51 -2.93
CA GLY A 538 26.50 21.31 -3.12
C GLY A 538 27.35 21.35 -4.39
N PRO A 539 28.17 20.31 -4.65
CA PRO A 539 28.99 20.20 -5.86
C PRO A 539 28.12 20.14 -7.11
N LEU A 540 28.25 21.14 -7.98
CA LEU A 540 27.46 21.31 -9.19
C LEU A 540 28.38 21.51 -10.39
N VAL A 541 28.20 20.69 -11.42
CA VAL A 541 28.97 20.80 -12.68
C VAL A 541 28.07 20.95 -13.89
N SER A 542 28.58 21.56 -14.95
CA SER A 542 27.89 21.63 -16.24
C SER A 542 28.09 20.33 -17.01
N ALA A 543 27.04 19.88 -17.70
CA ALA A 543 27.05 18.67 -18.51
C ALA A 543 26.22 18.86 -19.78
N THR A 544 26.18 17.83 -20.62
CA THR A 544 25.29 17.82 -21.79
C THR A 544 24.37 16.61 -21.78
N ILE A 545 23.13 16.80 -22.19
CA ILE A 545 22.13 15.75 -22.36
C ILE A 545 21.88 15.48 -23.85
N GLU A 546 21.67 14.20 -24.19
CA GLU A 546 21.32 13.78 -25.55
C GLU A 546 20.36 12.58 -25.52
N GLN A 547 19.48 12.51 -26.53
CA GLN A 547 18.53 11.41 -26.70
C GLN A 547 19.21 10.22 -27.39
N ILE A 548 18.99 9.01 -26.85
CA ILE A 548 19.62 7.77 -27.33
C ILE A 548 18.64 6.92 -28.14
N SER A 549 17.34 6.96 -27.82
CA SER A 549 16.35 6.13 -28.49
C SER A 549 15.01 6.84 -28.71
N PRO A 550 14.18 6.36 -29.66
CA PRO A 550 12.85 6.89 -29.92
C PRO A 550 11.91 6.81 -28.70
N ASN A 551 12.18 5.93 -27.75
CA ASN A 551 11.37 5.74 -26.53
C ASN A 551 11.77 6.71 -25.40
N CYS A 552 12.31 7.89 -25.75
CA CYS A 552 12.71 8.95 -24.82
C CYS A 552 13.83 8.60 -23.81
N TRP A 553 14.62 7.56 -24.05
CA TRP A 553 15.81 7.30 -23.22
C TRP A 553 16.88 8.36 -23.46
N MET A 554 17.39 8.94 -22.38
CA MET A 554 18.40 10.00 -22.43
C MET A 554 19.69 9.59 -21.73
N GLN A 555 20.80 10.17 -22.17
CA GLN A 555 22.08 10.10 -21.47
C GLN A 555 22.57 11.49 -21.10
N VAL A 556 23.30 11.56 -20.00
CA VAL A 556 24.05 12.73 -19.57
C VAL A 556 25.53 12.43 -19.73
N LYS A 557 26.23 13.33 -20.41
CA LYS A 557 27.67 13.31 -20.58
C LYS A 557 28.32 14.31 -19.64
N ILE A 558 29.16 13.81 -18.73
CA ILE A 558 29.97 14.57 -17.78
C ILE A 558 31.43 14.28 -18.12
N ASP A 559 32.17 15.28 -18.59
CA ASP A 559 33.51 15.09 -19.15
C ASP A 559 33.53 13.98 -20.22
N ASP A 560 34.30 12.91 -20.01
CA ASP A 560 34.34 11.71 -20.87
C ASP A 560 33.42 10.57 -20.40
N THR A 561 32.61 10.81 -19.37
CA THR A 561 31.72 9.80 -18.77
C THR A 561 30.30 9.94 -19.33
N LEU A 562 29.72 8.84 -19.81
CA LEU A 562 28.34 8.76 -20.27
C LEU A 562 27.49 7.99 -19.25
N LEU A 563 26.40 8.60 -18.81
CA LEU A 563 25.50 8.05 -17.80
C LEU A 563 24.08 8.00 -18.34
N VAL A 564 23.38 6.88 -18.10
CA VAL A 564 21.97 6.74 -18.45
C VAL A 564 21.13 7.55 -17.47
N LEU A 565 20.21 8.35 -17.98
CA LEU A 565 19.30 9.17 -17.18
C LEU A 565 17.94 8.48 -17.01
N ALA A 566 17.52 8.32 -15.76
CA ALA A 566 16.12 8.04 -15.44
C ALA A 566 15.36 9.36 -15.40
N THR A 567 14.59 9.64 -16.45
CA THR A 567 13.86 10.90 -16.60
C THR A 567 12.57 10.89 -15.76
N ASP A 568 12.29 11.99 -15.06
CA ASP A 568 11.04 12.09 -14.30
C ASP A 568 9.85 12.47 -15.21
N THR A 569 10.15 13.15 -16.31
CA THR A 569 9.18 13.73 -17.24
C THR A 569 9.77 13.83 -18.64
N VAL A 570 8.97 14.27 -19.62
CA VAL A 570 9.48 14.57 -20.96
C VAL A 570 10.34 15.83 -20.90
N VAL A 571 11.56 15.71 -21.42
CA VAL A 571 12.55 16.78 -21.44
C VAL A 571 12.66 17.33 -22.85
N GLN A 572 12.81 18.64 -22.97
CA GLN A 572 12.96 19.35 -24.23
C GLN A 572 14.18 20.27 -24.21
N GLY A 573 14.66 20.61 -25.40
CA GLY A 573 15.63 21.68 -25.58
C GLY A 573 14.92 23.03 -25.67
N LEU A 574 15.40 24.00 -24.89
CA LEU A 574 14.96 25.38 -24.95
C LEU A 574 16.14 26.31 -25.20
N VAL A 575 15.92 27.33 -26.03
CA VAL A 575 16.93 28.33 -26.33
C VAL A 575 16.69 29.57 -25.49
N PHE A 576 17.71 30.00 -24.74
CA PHE A 576 17.70 31.26 -24.00
C PHE A 576 18.73 32.23 -24.58
N PRO A 577 18.40 33.54 -24.67
CA PRO A 577 19.39 34.56 -24.95
C PRO A 577 20.26 34.79 -23.71
N ARG A 578 21.57 34.72 -23.88
CA ARG A 578 22.55 35.09 -22.86
C ARG A 578 22.70 36.62 -22.77
N PRO A 579 23.20 37.14 -21.64
CA PRO A 579 23.47 38.57 -21.48
C PRO A 579 24.45 39.16 -22.52
N ASP A 580 25.30 38.33 -23.11
CA ASP A 580 26.27 38.68 -24.16
C ASP A 580 25.67 38.67 -25.58
N GLY A 581 24.40 38.28 -25.72
CA GLY A 581 23.69 38.17 -27.00
C GLY A 581 23.79 36.81 -27.68
N GLU A 582 24.56 35.86 -27.15
CA GLU A 582 24.59 34.49 -27.69
C GLU A 582 23.34 33.69 -27.32
N LEU A 583 22.93 32.77 -28.19
CA LEU A 583 21.84 31.84 -27.91
C LEU A 583 22.41 30.55 -27.29
N GLN A 584 21.82 30.14 -26.17
CA GLN A 584 22.21 28.92 -25.46
C GLN A 584 21.04 27.95 -25.40
N THR A 585 21.25 26.74 -25.90
CA THR A 585 20.27 25.65 -25.77
C THR A 585 20.50 24.90 -24.46
N THR A 586 19.48 24.85 -23.62
CA THR A 586 19.48 24.12 -22.35
C THR A 586 18.26 23.23 -22.22
N ALA A 587 18.38 22.18 -21.42
CA ALA A 587 17.28 21.27 -21.15
C ALA A 587 16.27 21.93 -20.20
N CYS A 588 14.98 21.67 -20.44
CA CYS A 588 13.90 22.01 -19.53
C CYS A 588 12.86 20.88 -19.52
N ARG A 589 11.99 20.86 -18.50
CA ARG A 589 10.78 20.02 -18.56
C ARG A 589 9.88 20.52 -19.69
N TRP A 590 9.08 19.63 -20.29
CA TRP A 590 8.14 20.00 -21.35
C TRP A 590 7.33 21.26 -20.97
N PRO A 591 7.46 22.38 -21.71
CA PRO A 591 6.74 23.61 -21.43
C PRO A 591 5.25 23.41 -21.72
N ARG A 592 4.38 23.88 -20.82
CA ARG A 592 2.92 23.81 -21.00
C ARG A 592 2.49 24.29 -22.39
N HIS A 593 1.72 23.49 -23.11
CA HIS A 593 0.93 24.01 -24.22
C HIS A 593 -0.20 24.89 -23.66
N ASN A 594 -0.13 26.20 -23.86
CA ASN A 594 -1.33 27.04 -23.87
C ASN A 594 -2.10 26.73 -25.16
N GLY A 595 -2.84 25.64 -25.16
CA GLY A 595 -3.66 25.21 -26.28
C GLY A 595 -4.82 24.36 -25.77
N SER A 596 -5.96 25.00 -25.56
CA SER A 596 -7.24 24.33 -25.34
C SER A 596 -7.45 23.27 -26.43
N LEU A 597 -7.43 21.99 -26.06
CA LEU A 597 -8.19 20.96 -26.75
C LEU A 597 -9.26 20.49 -25.78
N SER A 598 -10.42 21.13 -25.92
CA SER A 598 -11.67 20.72 -25.31
C SER A 598 -11.88 19.21 -25.46
N SER A 599 -12.11 18.53 -24.34
CA SER A 599 -12.58 17.15 -24.31
C SER A 599 -13.88 17.03 -25.11
N ARG A 600 -13.84 16.34 -26.26
CA ARG A 600 -15.05 15.72 -26.83
C ARG A 600 -14.98 14.22 -26.60
N ARG A 601 -15.78 13.77 -25.63
CA ARG A 601 -16.29 12.40 -25.55
C ARG A 601 -17.02 12.08 -26.86
N SER A 602 -16.53 11.12 -27.64
CA SER A 602 -17.37 10.21 -28.44
C SER A 602 -16.51 9.11 -29.03
N GLY A 603 -16.87 7.85 -28.77
CA GLY A 603 -16.17 6.69 -29.29
C GLY A 603 -16.30 6.52 -30.81
N ARG A 604 -15.24 5.98 -31.42
CA ARG A 604 -15.25 4.93 -32.45
C ARG A 604 -13.81 4.67 -32.92
N GLN A 605 -13.49 3.40 -33.14
CA GLN A 605 -12.21 2.90 -33.66
C GLN A 605 -11.89 3.46 -35.07
N ALA A 606 -10.61 3.72 -35.33
CA ALA A 606 -10.00 3.63 -36.67
C ALA A 606 -8.47 3.47 -36.57
N GLY A 607 -7.88 2.65 -37.45
CA GLY A 607 -6.49 2.20 -37.44
C GLY A 607 -5.46 3.15 -38.08
N PRO A 608 -4.19 2.70 -38.24
CA PRO A 608 -3.04 3.58 -38.45
C PRO A 608 -2.66 3.76 -39.93
N SER A 609 -2.51 5.01 -40.38
CA SER A 609 -1.61 5.38 -41.48
C SER A 609 -1.44 6.90 -41.63
N GLU A 610 -0.18 7.33 -41.62
CA GLU A 610 0.44 8.44 -42.38
C GLU A 610 -0.17 9.86 -42.35
N LEU A 611 0.59 10.82 -41.78
CA LEU A 611 0.96 12.06 -42.48
C LEU A 611 2.13 12.78 -41.80
N ARG A 612 2.97 13.34 -42.66
CA ARG A 612 4.32 13.87 -42.48
C ARG A 612 4.35 15.39 -42.25
N ASP A 613 5.46 15.80 -41.63
CA ASP A 613 6.27 16.99 -41.88
C ASP A 613 5.88 18.41 -41.39
N SER A 614 6.93 19.00 -40.80
CA SER A 614 7.34 20.42 -40.80
C SER A 614 6.83 21.36 -39.71
N ILE A 615 7.69 21.60 -38.71
CA ILE A 615 7.72 22.85 -37.93
C ILE A 615 9.04 23.55 -38.28
N SER A 616 8.95 24.69 -38.99
CA SER A 616 10.04 25.65 -39.15
C SER A 616 9.56 27.07 -38.78
N TYR A 617 10.45 27.73 -38.03
CA TYR A 617 10.45 29.05 -37.38
C TYR A 617 9.59 30.20 -37.92
N GLU A 618 9.06 31.00 -36.98
CA GLU A 618 8.83 32.44 -37.16
C GLU A 618 9.39 33.30 -36.01
N PRO A 619 9.76 34.57 -36.30
CA PRO A 619 10.65 35.39 -35.50
C PRO A 619 9.84 36.31 -34.58
N ASN A 620 9.67 35.91 -33.32
CA ASN A 620 9.37 36.77 -32.16
C ASN A 620 9.23 35.90 -30.90
N GLY A 621 10.36 35.60 -30.25
CA GLY A 621 10.43 35.17 -28.84
C GLY A 621 9.44 34.11 -28.34
N ARG A 622 9.07 33.12 -29.17
CA ARG A 622 8.15 32.04 -28.78
C ARG A 622 8.91 30.72 -28.63
N LEU A 623 8.65 30.05 -27.50
CA LEU A 623 9.11 28.71 -27.14
C LEU A 623 8.77 27.71 -28.26
N THR A 624 9.76 27.24 -29.01
CA THR A 624 9.62 26.08 -29.90
C THR A 624 10.20 24.87 -29.19
N GLY A 625 9.35 24.11 -28.50
CA GLY A 625 9.77 22.89 -27.80
C GLY A 625 10.09 21.77 -28.79
N THR A 626 11.37 21.46 -28.98
CA THR A 626 11.82 20.23 -29.67
C THR A 626 12.55 19.33 -28.68
N LEU A 627 12.62 18.03 -28.97
CA LEU A 627 13.46 17.11 -28.19
C LEU A 627 14.90 17.66 -28.09
N PRO A 628 15.62 17.40 -26.98
CA PRO A 628 16.96 17.93 -26.79
C PRO A 628 17.87 17.48 -27.93
N ALA A 629 18.42 18.44 -28.66
CA ALA A 629 19.45 18.16 -29.65
C ALA A 629 20.71 17.63 -28.96
N ARG A 630 21.56 16.96 -29.75
CA ARG A 630 22.85 16.45 -29.26
C ARG A 630 23.66 17.58 -28.62
N GLY A 631 24.08 17.40 -27.37
CA GLY A 631 24.89 18.39 -26.66
C GLY A 631 24.10 19.50 -25.95
N THR A 632 22.78 19.34 -25.77
CA THR A 632 21.95 20.31 -25.02
C THR A 632 22.46 20.45 -23.59
N GLN A 633 22.62 21.68 -23.07
CA GLN A 633 23.23 21.86 -21.75
C GLN A 633 22.30 21.50 -20.58
N CYS A 634 22.86 20.82 -19.58
CA CYS A 634 22.25 20.56 -18.29
C CYS A 634 23.26 20.77 -17.15
N TRP A 635 22.82 20.61 -15.90
CA TRP A 635 23.68 20.65 -14.72
C TRP A 635 23.50 19.39 -13.89
N VAL A 636 24.58 18.98 -13.24
CA VAL A 636 24.63 17.77 -12.41
C VAL A 636 25.01 18.17 -11.00
N LEU A 637 24.10 17.95 -10.06
CA LEU A 637 24.33 18.16 -8.63
C LEU A 637 24.64 16.80 -7.98
N GLN A 638 25.77 16.70 -7.28
CA GLN A 638 26.08 15.52 -6.49
C GLN A 638 25.38 15.60 -5.13
N LEU A 639 24.43 14.69 -4.89
CA LEU A 639 23.69 14.64 -3.62
C LEU A 639 24.51 13.98 -2.51
N GLY A 640 25.20 12.90 -2.85
CA GLY A 640 26.03 12.14 -1.92
C GLY A 640 26.45 10.80 -2.52
N ALA A 641 26.92 9.89 -1.67
CA ALA A 641 27.33 8.56 -2.12
C ALA A 641 27.11 7.47 -1.05
N PHE A 642 26.79 6.26 -1.50
CA PHE A 642 26.78 5.06 -0.67
C PHE A 642 28.13 4.35 -0.71
N ALA A 643 28.63 3.94 0.47
CA ALA A 643 29.83 3.12 0.58
C ALA A 643 29.50 1.64 0.33
N GLN A 644 30.12 1.03 -0.69
CA GLN A 644 30.07 -0.41 -0.90
C GLN A 644 31.40 -1.05 -0.51
N GLU A 645 31.34 -1.96 0.46
CA GLU A 645 32.47 -2.80 0.82
C GLU A 645 32.72 -3.85 -0.28
N SER A 646 33.90 -3.79 -0.90
CA SER A 646 34.44 -4.91 -1.68
C SER A 646 35.59 -5.55 -0.90
N HIS A 647 35.93 -6.80 -1.20
CA HIS A 647 36.99 -7.57 -0.50
C HIS A 647 38.37 -6.89 -0.45
N GLN A 648 38.62 -5.80 -1.21
CA GLN A 648 39.92 -5.14 -1.30
C GLN A 648 39.86 -3.59 -1.25
N SER A 649 38.69 -2.95 -1.36
CA SER A 649 38.56 -1.48 -1.31
C SER A 649 37.11 -1.02 -1.11
N ILE A 650 36.90 0.21 -0.63
CA ILE A 650 35.58 0.86 -0.64
C ILE A 650 35.36 1.47 -2.03
N VAL A 651 34.26 1.07 -2.67
CA VAL A 651 33.80 1.69 -3.91
C VAL A 651 32.56 2.53 -3.60
N TRP A 652 32.55 3.76 -4.08
CA TRP A 652 31.43 4.68 -3.87
C TRP A 652 30.42 4.60 -5.02
N ASP A 653 29.14 4.59 -4.67
CA ASP A 653 28.02 4.74 -5.60
C ASP A 653 27.47 6.16 -5.44
N HIS A 654 27.86 7.05 -6.34
CA HIS A 654 27.51 8.47 -6.31
C HIS A 654 26.12 8.69 -6.90
N GLU A 655 25.30 9.44 -6.17
CA GLU A 655 23.93 9.76 -6.58
C GLU A 655 23.88 11.19 -7.13
N LEU A 656 23.43 11.31 -8.37
CA LEU A 656 23.54 12.54 -9.16
C LEU A 656 22.16 13.02 -9.63
N LEU A 657 21.80 14.23 -9.23
CA LEU A 657 20.56 14.90 -9.64
C LEU A 657 20.80 15.71 -10.91
N ILE A 658 19.99 15.46 -11.93
CA ILE A 658 20.09 16.15 -13.22
C ILE A 658 19.10 17.30 -13.29
N LEU A 659 19.62 18.47 -13.66
CA LEU A 659 18.90 19.73 -13.61
C LEU A 659 18.92 20.44 -14.97
N GLY A 660 17.80 21.08 -15.29
CA GLY A 660 17.61 21.98 -16.43
C GLY A 660 17.26 23.39 -15.96
N ARG A 661 17.20 24.36 -16.88
CA ARG A 661 16.65 25.70 -16.55
C ARG A 661 15.14 25.65 -16.59
N SER A 662 14.50 26.34 -15.63
CA SER A 662 13.05 26.50 -15.69
C SER A 662 12.64 27.32 -16.91
N SER A 663 11.65 26.81 -17.65
CA SER A 663 11.04 27.52 -18.77
C SER A 663 10.32 28.81 -18.36
N ARG A 664 9.93 28.92 -17.07
CA ARG A 664 9.21 30.08 -16.51
C ARG A 664 10.12 31.11 -15.89
N SER A 665 11.22 30.66 -15.30
CA SER A 665 12.16 31.50 -14.57
C SER A 665 13.58 30.98 -14.79
N PRO A 666 14.26 31.44 -15.86
CA PRO A 666 15.56 30.88 -16.27
C PRO A 666 16.65 30.99 -15.21
N LYS A 667 16.49 31.86 -14.21
CA LYS A 667 17.35 31.96 -13.02
C LYS A 667 17.30 30.72 -12.12
N TYR A 668 16.22 29.94 -12.16
CA TYR A 668 15.98 28.77 -11.34
C TYR A 668 16.17 27.47 -12.13
N TYR A 669 16.33 26.39 -11.39
CA TYR A 669 16.55 25.06 -11.91
C TYR A 669 15.28 24.21 -11.76
N GLU A 670 15.03 23.35 -12.74
CA GLU A 670 14.03 22.30 -12.65
C GLU A 670 14.73 20.94 -12.64
N ARG A 671 14.19 20.02 -11.85
CA ARG A 671 14.62 18.63 -11.84
C ARG A 671 14.17 17.92 -13.13
N LEU A 672 15.12 17.25 -13.78
CA LEU A 672 14.88 16.46 -15.00
C LEU A 672 14.89 14.95 -14.74
N GLY A 673 15.69 14.50 -13.78
CA GLY A 673 15.84 13.09 -13.48
C GLY A 673 17.00 12.78 -12.53
N LEU A 674 17.27 11.50 -12.38
CA LEU A 674 18.34 10.96 -11.55
C LEU A 674 19.26 10.05 -12.35
N THR A 675 20.54 10.05 -12.02
CA THR A 675 21.50 9.03 -12.47
C THR A 675 22.45 8.66 -11.33
N SER A 676 23.11 7.51 -11.44
CA SER A 676 24.11 7.08 -10.47
C SER A 676 25.41 6.69 -11.16
N PHE A 677 26.52 6.85 -10.44
CA PHE A 677 27.84 6.51 -10.94
C PHE A 677 28.64 5.75 -9.89
N ARG A 678 29.09 4.55 -10.25
CA ARG A 678 29.92 3.72 -9.40
C ARG A 678 31.40 3.90 -9.71
N GLY A 679 32.16 4.38 -8.74
CA GLY A 679 33.62 4.50 -8.79
C GLY A 679 34.12 5.91 -8.47
N ASN A 680 35.44 6.05 -8.35
CA ASN A 680 36.07 7.26 -7.78
C ASN A 680 36.52 8.29 -8.84
N ARG A 681 36.17 8.08 -10.12
CA ARG A 681 36.66 8.95 -11.22
C ARG A 681 36.08 10.36 -11.15
N LEU A 682 34.83 10.48 -10.71
CA LEU A 682 34.13 11.77 -10.65
C LEU A 682 34.45 12.57 -9.37
N ASP A 683 35.18 12.00 -8.40
CA ASP A 683 35.59 12.71 -7.18
C ASP A 683 36.39 13.98 -7.48
N LYS A 684 37.21 13.95 -8.54
CA LYS A 684 37.97 15.13 -9.01
C LYS A 684 37.09 16.15 -9.72
N THR A 685 36.02 15.70 -10.39
CA THR A 685 35.08 16.56 -11.11
C THR A 685 34.22 17.36 -10.13
N PHE A 686 33.86 16.78 -8.98
CA PHE A 686 33.05 17.41 -7.93
C PHE A 686 33.87 18.01 -6.77
N GLY A 687 35.06 18.55 -7.07
CA GLY A 687 35.94 19.19 -6.06
C GLY A 687 35.29 20.38 -5.34
N ASP A 688 35.90 20.80 -4.22
CA ASP A 688 35.40 21.89 -3.36
C ASP A 688 35.23 23.23 -4.09
N GLU A 689 35.98 23.47 -5.17
CA GLU A 689 35.83 24.65 -6.03
C GLU A 689 34.48 24.73 -6.78
N ASN A 690 33.76 23.61 -6.92
CA ASN A 690 32.50 23.51 -7.67
C ASN A 690 31.26 23.53 -6.76
N VAL A 691 31.38 24.01 -5.52
CA VAL A 691 30.25 24.12 -4.60
C VAL A 691 29.43 25.37 -4.89
N HIS A 692 28.19 25.16 -5.35
CA HIS A 692 27.27 26.23 -5.71
C HIS A 692 25.98 26.14 -4.90
N THR A 693 25.37 27.29 -4.60
CA THR A 693 23.98 27.36 -4.12
C THR A 693 23.07 27.55 -5.32
N ILE A 694 22.12 26.64 -5.49
CA ILE A 694 21.09 26.71 -6.52
C ILE A 694 19.70 26.76 -5.88
N THR A 695 18.71 27.17 -6.67
CA THR A 695 17.31 27.13 -6.26
C THR A 695 16.52 26.34 -7.28
N LEU A 696 15.86 25.29 -6.80
CA LEU A 696 14.97 24.40 -7.54
C LEU A 696 13.53 24.91 -7.44
N VAL A 697 12.76 24.77 -8.52
CA VAL A 697 11.34 25.14 -8.64
C VAL A 697 10.50 24.06 -9.29
#